data_AF-A0A1G6Z285-F1
#
_entry.id   AF-A0A1G6Z285-F1
#
_cell.length_a   1.000
_cell.length_b   1.000
_cell.length_c   1.000
_cell.angle_alpha   90.00
_cell.angle_beta   90.00
_cell.angle_gamma   90.00
#
_symmetry.space_group_name_H-M   'P 1'
#
loop_
_entity.id
_entity.type
_entity.pdbx_description
1 polymer ?
#
loop_
_entity_poly.entity_id
_entity_poly.type
_entity_poly.pdbx_seq_one_letter_code
_entity_poly.pdbx_strand_id
1 'polypeptide(L)'
;MPADYLLSVDLGTSHTVAVVVWPDGRTRPLLFDGSPVMSSAVFLDPSGAIHTGRDAERLGLTAPERFEPNPKHRVSDGTMLLGDREIPVTAAFAAILSRVARTAIESVGHLPNAVLTCPAAWSEQRRGALHDAAAQAGYRPVKILTEPVAAAHYYTSRLSHPLAPGQALAVFDFGGGTLDIAVLERRQDGSFGVLADGGLHDLGGLDFDAALVAHIGITVRQKEPEIWQRLEQPSGASEMRNRRELWEEVRAAKEMLSRSSVAPVTVPDMAQSLHLTRGELDQISRPLLSRAVGETQRVLGLTGRRPEQLAGLFLVGGSSRMPMVSKMLHEGLGIAPTVLEQPELPVSEGAALAMTTVATVTPPVTVTPPAAAPASPPQYSPVTQAAGSLPPLPPASDETIALRRSAPEAPKRRIPRKWIAIGVVVVLLGIAIPLGLWWMLNPYKQRPFAEELTEVGSATAFSGEVNDGIYEVRVWDDKTLFAYTTSSSDASGEELHVRAVDTATGEPLWSEDKVFPGGGWDNTYFVSEELISFSQEVEADGGTAFQHYFLDWDSGETRNTVTSPARDAARSGDLLVIAPLSGNTFNVYDADGEDVAEWELGDAEESVTTASWDLVGSPDDIAEPAQTVNGDGRVWALTSDNVLHVYEIESGDLLAEREVETVEDHYFAWDGKVYVGVVKTTGYDLNVYDIENDLDEVDSEEVESGTLADYPIKACGAALVCVREPIEDLTDVYTWRVYDADGEKFVHEFEDEDGGYGDIEPLGDRLMVEYYAGDDLRTQIFDKGFDKENNSLEETYDAIDGGSALTWPSSSGFATSTGNVIGLGRDGSRSELRTGLEAYACDASDTHLSCLTLEGMQVYSFRDK
;
A
#
# COMPACT_ATOMS: atom_id res chain seq x y z
N MET A 1 4.63 -46.36 -13.82
CA MET A 1 3.59 -46.03 -14.80
C MET A 1 4.26 -45.73 -16.14
N PRO A 2 3.58 -45.85 -17.30
CA PRO A 2 3.89 -44.91 -18.39
C PRO A 2 3.67 -43.48 -17.88
N ALA A 3 4.40 -42.49 -18.39
CA ALA A 3 4.08 -41.10 -18.06
C ALA A 3 2.65 -40.79 -18.57
N ASP A 4 1.82 -40.24 -17.68
CA ASP A 4 0.51 -39.68 -18.04
C ASP A 4 0.73 -38.25 -18.57
N TYR A 5 -0.28 -37.65 -19.18
CA TYR A 5 -0.22 -36.21 -19.47
C TYR A 5 -0.22 -35.42 -18.15
N LEU A 6 0.53 -34.31 -18.14
CA LEU A 6 0.44 -33.27 -17.12
C LEU A 6 -0.06 -31.98 -17.77
N LEU A 7 -0.96 -31.29 -17.10
CA LEU A 7 -1.36 -29.92 -17.43
C LEU A 7 -0.74 -28.98 -16.40
N SER A 8 -0.06 -27.94 -16.85
CA SER A 8 0.33 -26.80 -16.04
C SER A 8 -0.57 -25.63 -16.41
N VAL A 9 -1.08 -24.90 -15.43
CA VAL A 9 -1.89 -23.69 -15.65
C VAL A 9 -1.36 -22.58 -14.75
N ASP A 10 -1.02 -21.48 -15.38
CA ASP A 10 -0.78 -20.21 -14.73
C ASP A 10 -2.05 -19.36 -14.87
N LEU A 11 -2.63 -18.99 -13.74
CA LEU A 11 -3.80 -18.11 -13.66
C LEU A 11 -3.30 -16.75 -13.15
N GLY A 12 -2.70 -15.97 -14.05
CA GLY A 12 -2.26 -14.60 -13.80
C GLY A 12 -3.42 -13.61 -13.82
N THR A 13 -3.18 -12.41 -13.26
CA THR A 13 -4.18 -11.34 -13.06
C THR A 13 -5.00 -11.03 -14.31
N SER A 14 -4.32 -10.61 -15.38
CA SER A 14 -4.96 -10.24 -16.65
C SER A 14 -4.90 -11.37 -17.68
N HIS A 15 -4.02 -12.35 -17.49
CA HIS A 15 -3.72 -13.39 -18.47
C HIS A 15 -3.54 -14.78 -17.83
N THR A 16 -4.15 -15.79 -18.46
CA THR A 16 -4.02 -17.21 -18.15
C THR A 16 -3.21 -17.90 -19.23
N VAL A 17 -2.20 -18.68 -18.83
CA VAL A 17 -1.34 -19.48 -19.72
C VAL A 17 -1.45 -20.95 -19.31
N ALA A 18 -1.47 -21.87 -20.27
CA ALA A 18 -1.53 -23.29 -19.96
C ALA A 18 -0.62 -24.11 -20.87
N VAL A 19 0.08 -25.09 -20.29
CA VAL A 19 1.08 -25.93 -20.96
C VAL A 19 0.76 -27.41 -20.70
N VAL A 20 0.66 -28.20 -21.76
CA VAL A 20 0.54 -29.65 -21.65
C VAL A 20 1.92 -30.30 -21.83
N VAL A 21 2.29 -31.16 -20.89
CA VAL A 21 3.44 -32.07 -21.00
C VAL A 21 2.98 -33.40 -21.54
N TRP A 22 3.65 -33.86 -22.59
CA TRP A 22 3.41 -35.16 -23.22
C TRP A 22 4.16 -36.29 -22.47
N PRO A 23 3.69 -37.56 -22.58
CA PRO A 23 4.37 -38.74 -22.03
C PRO A 23 5.85 -38.95 -22.45
N ASP A 24 6.34 -38.21 -23.45
CA ASP A 24 7.73 -38.21 -23.91
C ASP A 24 8.54 -36.97 -23.46
N GLY A 25 8.00 -36.19 -22.51
CA GLY A 25 8.65 -35.02 -21.92
C GLY A 25 8.53 -33.72 -22.73
N ARG A 26 7.86 -33.73 -23.90
CA ARG A 26 7.64 -32.51 -24.69
C ARG A 26 6.57 -31.63 -24.06
N THR A 27 6.91 -30.41 -23.67
CA THR A 27 5.94 -29.35 -23.33
C THR A 27 5.36 -28.74 -24.61
N ARG A 28 4.09 -28.33 -24.56
CA ARG A 28 3.43 -27.53 -25.60
C ARG A 28 2.39 -26.59 -24.95
N PRO A 29 2.44 -25.27 -25.18
CA PRO A 29 1.34 -24.39 -24.82
C PRO A 29 0.03 -24.81 -25.48
N LEU A 30 -1.07 -24.69 -24.75
CA LEU A 30 -2.43 -24.74 -25.28
C LEU A 30 -2.72 -23.46 -26.06
N LEU A 31 -3.51 -23.56 -27.13
CA LEU A 31 -3.84 -22.41 -27.97
C LEU A 31 -5.30 -22.00 -27.80
N PHE A 32 -5.50 -20.89 -27.11
CA PHE A 32 -6.79 -20.23 -26.90
C PHE A 32 -7.06 -19.31 -28.08
N ASP A 33 -7.99 -19.72 -28.95
CA ASP A 33 -8.38 -18.98 -30.16
C ASP A 33 -7.17 -18.58 -31.03
N GLY A 34 -6.16 -19.46 -31.07
CA GLY A 34 -4.91 -19.30 -31.82
C GLY A 34 -3.75 -18.63 -31.06
N SER A 35 -3.94 -18.20 -29.81
CA SER A 35 -2.91 -17.58 -28.95
C SER A 35 -2.44 -18.53 -27.84
N PRO A 36 -1.14 -18.58 -27.47
CA PRO A 36 -0.68 -19.32 -26.29
C PRO A 36 -1.10 -18.67 -24.95
N VAL A 37 -1.54 -17.41 -25.00
CA VAL A 37 -2.04 -16.64 -23.85
C VAL A 37 -3.54 -16.37 -24.02
N MET A 38 -4.31 -16.57 -22.96
CA MET A 38 -5.73 -16.22 -22.87
C MET A 38 -5.90 -15.04 -21.90
N SER A 39 -6.84 -14.15 -22.15
CA SER A 39 -7.25 -13.15 -21.15
C SER A 39 -7.97 -13.84 -19.97
N SER A 40 -7.63 -13.44 -18.74
CA SER A 40 -8.26 -13.96 -17.50
C SER A 40 -9.65 -13.36 -17.26
N ALA A 41 -10.08 -12.41 -18.08
CA ALA A 41 -11.33 -11.70 -17.91
C ALA A 41 -12.59 -12.59 -17.99
N VAL A 42 -13.62 -12.20 -17.25
CA VAL A 42 -14.93 -12.86 -17.17
C VAL A 42 -16.08 -11.92 -17.55
N PHE A 43 -17.16 -12.49 -18.11
CA PHE A 43 -18.40 -11.77 -18.42
C PHE A 43 -19.62 -12.61 -18.04
N LEU A 44 -20.54 -12.06 -17.26
CA LEU A 44 -21.78 -12.73 -16.85
C LEU A 44 -22.95 -12.34 -17.77
N ASP A 45 -23.42 -13.27 -18.60
CA ASP A 45 -24.55 -12.99 -19.47
C ASP A 45 -25.92 -13.00 -18.73
N PRO A 46 -26.98 -12.41 -19.32
CA PRO A 46 -28.30 -12.36 -18.69
C PRO A 46 -28.99 -13.72 -18.45
N SER A 47 -28.46 -14.83 -18.99
CA SER A 47 -28.91 -16.19 -18.64
C SER A 47 -28.20 -16.75 -17.40
N GLY A 48 -27.06 -16.16 -17.03
CA GLY A 48 -26.20 -16.60 -15.93
C GLY A 48 -25.01 -17.43 -16.37
N ALA A 49 -24.67 -17.48 -17.66
CA ALA A 49 -23.45 -18.13 -18.12
C ALA A 49 -22.26 -17.17 -18.00
N ILE A 50 -21.15 -17.66 -17.46
CA ILE A 50 -19.88 -16.92 -17.40
C ILE A 50 -19.08 -17.24 -18.66
N HIS A 51 -18.84 -16.22 -19.48
CA HIS A 51 -17.95 -16.25 -20.64
C HIS A 51 -16.53 -15.85 -20.20
N THR A 52 -15.51 -16.26 -20.94
CA THR A 52 -14.09 -16.09 -20.57
C THR A 52 -13.23 -15.69 -21.75
N GLY A 53 -12.11 -15.00 -21.48
CA GLY A 53 -11.13 -14.60 -22.50
C GLY A 53 -11.73 -13.66 -23.55
N ARG A 54 -11.39 -13.88 -24.84
CA ARG A 54 -11.84 -12.99 -25.94
C ARG A 54 -13.36 -12.90 -26.08
N ASP A 55 -14.09 -13.95 -25.69
CA ASP A 55 -15.55 -13.92 -25.69
C ASP A 55 -16.05 -12.96 -24.59
N ALA A 56 -15.45 -12.98 -23.39
CA ALA A 56 -15.73 -12.02 -22.32
C ALA A 56 -15.38 -10.57 -22.71
N GLU A 57 -14.18 -10.35 -23.27
CA GLU A 57 -13.74 -9.01 -23.72
C GLU A 57 -14.71 -8.42 -24.75
N ARG A 58 -15.06 -9.23 -25.76
CA ARG A 58 -15.97 -8.82 -26.85
C ARG A 58 -17.39 -8.55 -26.35
N LEU A 59 -17.87 -9.28 -25.36
CA LEU A 59 -19.18 -9.05 -24.72
C LEU A 59 -19.13 -7.84 -23.76
N GLY A 60 -18.03 -7.65 -23.05
CA GLY A 60 -17.78 -6.49 -22.18
C GLY A 60 -17.69 -5.15 -22.92
N LEU A 61 -17.38 -5.15 -24.22
CA LEU A 61 -17.58 -3.97 -25.09
C LEU A 61 -19.06 -3.63 -25.32
N THR A 62 -19.98 -4.58 -25.12
CA THR A 62 -21.42 -4.37 -25.34
C THR A 62 -22.19 -4.04 -24.06
N ALA A 63 -21.79 -4.62 -22.93
CA ALA A 63 -22.35 -4.42 -21.60
C ALA A 63 -21.21 -4.38 -20.55
N PRO A 64 -20.50 -3.23 -20.43
CA PRO A 64 -19.32 -3.11 -19.55
C PRO A 64 -19.63 -3.41 -18.08
N GLU A 65 -20.86 -3.23 -17.63
CA GLU A 65 -21.30 -3.44 -16.25
C GLU A 65 -21.35 -4.93 -15.84
N ARG A 66 -21.23 -5.86 -16.79
CA ARG A 66 -21.27 -7.31 -16.58
C ARG A 66 -19.90 -8.00 -16.73
N PHE A 67 -18.83 -7.22 -16.71
CA PHE A 67 -17.48 -7.65 -17.06
C PHE A 67 -16.48 -7.32 -15.95
N GLU A 68 -15.64 -8.29 -15.57
CA GLU A 68 -14.49 -8.10 -14.66
C GLU A 68 -13.21 -8.51 -15.42
N PRO A 69 -12.28 -7.57 -15.71
CA PRO A 69 -11.04 -7.87 -16.43
C PRO A 69 -10.04 -8.74 -15.65
N ASN A 70 -9.95 -8.55 -14.32
CA ASN A 70 -8.83 -8.99 -13.50
C ASN A 70 -9.28 -9.78 -12.26
N PRO A 71 -10.06 -10.88 -12.40
CA PRO A 71 -10.68 -11.55 -11.26
C PRO A 71 -9.68 -12.11 -10.23
N LYS A 72 -8.38 -12.25 -10.54
CA LYS A 72 -7.36 -12.68 -9.56
C LYS A 72 -7.21 -11.68 -8.40
N HIS A 73 -7.41 -10.38 -8.65
CA HIS A 73 -7.38 -9.35 -7.58
C HIS A 73 -8.53 -9.54 -6.60
N ARG A 74 -9.69 -9.99 -7.12
CA ARG A 74 -10.91 -10.24 -6.34
C ARG A 74 -10.84 -11.43 -5.39
N VAL A 75 -9.68 -12.09 -5.24
CA VAL A 75 -9.55 -13.38 -4.54
C VAL A 75 -9.99 -13.32 -3.08
N SER A 76 -9.84 -12.17 -2.42
CA SER A 76 -10.24 -11.93 -1.03
C SER A 76 -11.71 -11.53 -0.88
N ASP A 77 -12.29 -10.83 -1.87
CA ASP A 77 -13.65 -10.26 -1.86
C ASP A 77 -14.76 -11.30 -1.64
N GLY A 78 -14.48 -12.58 -1.92
CA GLY A 78 -15.41 -13.71 -1.80
C GLY A 78 -16.47 -13.75 -2.90
N THR A 79 -17.14 -12.62 -3.15
CA THR A 79 -18.12 -12.41 -4.23
C THR A 79 -17.76 -11.20 -5.11
N MET A 80 -18.41 -11.10 -6.27
CA MET A 80 -18.33 -9.95 -7.17
C MET A 80 -19.68 -9.66 -7.82
N LEU A 81 -20.05 -8.38 -7.95
CA LEU A 81 -21.28 -7.93 -8.61
C LEU A 81 -21.05 -7.72 -10.11
N LEU A 82 -21.72 -8.51 -10.95
CA LEU A 82 -21.70 -8.37 -12.41
C LEU A 82 -23.10 -8.02 -12.93
N GLY A 83 -23.31 -6.73 -13.19
CA GLY A 83 -24.55 -6.13 -13.66
C GLY A 83 -25.63 -6.09 -12.58
N ASP A 84 -26.48 -7.11 -12.56
CA ASP A 84 -27.63 -7.25 -11.65
C ASP A 84 -27.52 -8.49 -10.76
N ARG A 85 -26.33 -9.12 -10.72
CA ARG A 85 -26.11 -10.41 -10.06
C ARG A 85 -24.74 -10.49 -9.41
N GLU A 86 -24.76 -10.80 -8.14
CA GLU A 86 -23.59 -11.26 -7.38
C GLU A 86 -23.24 -12.71 -7.76
N ILE A 87 -21.94 -13.01 -7.88
CA ILE A 87 -21.40 -14.37 -8.06
C ILE A 87 -20.18 -14.59 -7.15
N PRO A 88 -19.91 -15.82 -6.69
CA PRO A 88 -18.66 -16.13 -5.99
C PRO A 88 -17.44 -15.96 -6.89
N VAL A 89 -16.34 -15.45 -6.36
CA VAL A 89 -15.08 -15.26 -7.11
C VAL A 89 -14.51 -16.63 -7.54
N THR A 90 -14.68 -17.65 -6.70
CA THR A 90 -14.33 -19.05 -7.06
C THR A 90 -15.08 -19.55 -8.30
N ALA A 91 -16.28 -19.04 -8.59
CA ALA A 91 -17.02 -19.39 -9.81
C ALA A 91 -16.46 -18.69 -11.06
N ALA A 92 -15.90 -17.48 -10.93
CA ALA A 92 -15.14 -16.82 -11.99
C ALA A 92 -13.86 -17.61 -12.33
N PHE A 93 -13.09 -18.01 -11.31
CA PHE A 93 -11.93 -18.89 -11.48
C PHE A 93 -12.33 -20.25 -12.08
N ALA A 94 -13.42 -20.86 -11.61
CA ALA A 94 -13.92 -22.12 -12.14
C ALA A 94 -14.31 -22.02 -13.63
N ALA A 95 -14.84 -20.88 -14.09
CA ALA A 95 -15.13 -20.65 -15.50
C ALA A 95 -13.84 -20.57 -16.35
N ILE A 96 -12.81 -19.87 -15.87
CA ILE A 96 -11.49 -19.78 -16.51
C ILE A 96 -10.84 -21.18 -16.59
N LEU A 97 -10.77 -21.88 -15.45
CA LEU A 97 -10.21 -23.23 -15.37
C LEU A 97 -11.02 -24.24 -16.20
N SER A 98 -12.33 -24.07 -16.35
CA SER A 98 -13.18 -24.88 -17.25
C SER A 98 -12.87 -24.64 -18.73
N ARG A 99 -12.57 -23.40 -19.13
CA ARG A 99 -12.12 -23.07 -20.49
C ARG A 99 -10.77 -23.74 -20.78
N VAL A 100 -9.83 -23.68 -19.83
CA VAL A 100 -8.54 -24.39 -19.91
C VAL A 100 -8.73 -25.92 -19.98
N ALA A 101 -9.58 -26.49 -19.12
CA ALA A 101 -9.87 -27.91 -19.08
C ALA A 101 -10.44 -28.42 -20.40
N ARG A 102 -11.41 -27.70 -20.99
CA ARG A 102 -11.97 -28.03 -22.30
C ARG A 102 -10.90 -28.02 -23.39
N THR A 103 -10.06 -26.98 -23.46
CA THR A 103 -8.99 -26.90 -24.47
C THR A 103 -7.91 -27.97 -24.25
N ALA A 104 -7.65 -28.41 -23.02
CA ALA A 104 -6.81 -29.56 -22.74
C ALA A 104 -7.44 -30.88 -23.25
N ILE A 105 -8.73 -31.12 -22.96
CA ILE A 105 -9.48 -32.28 -23.45
C ILE A 105 -9.52 -32.31 -24.99
N GLU A 106 -9.71 -31.16 -25.64
CA GLU A 106 -9.66 -31.01 -27.10
C GLU A 106 -8.26 -31.30 -27.68
N SER A 107 -7.19 -31.09 -26.90
CA SER A 107 -5.80 -31.30 -27.31
C SER A 107 -5.32 -32.74 -27.15
N VAL A 108 -5.68 -33.45 -26.06
CA VAL A 108 -5.17 -34.80 -25.74
C VAL A 108 -6.24 -35.88 -25.48
N GLY A 109 -7.52 -35.54 -25.55
CA GLY A 109 -8.65 -36.47 -25.46
C GLY A 109 -9.19 -36.75 -24.06
N HIS A 110 -8.54 -36.25 -23.00
CA HIS A 110 -9.02 -36.24 -21.62
C HIS A 110 -8.41 -35.07 -20.84
N LEU A 111 -8.94 -34.78 -19.65
CA LEU A 111 -8.32 -33.84 -18.73
C LEU A 111 -7.08 -34.51 -18.11
N PRO A 112 -5.87 -33.91 -18.20
CA PRO A 112 -4.70 -34.41 -17.49
C PRO A 112 -4.82 -34.22 -15.97
N ASN A 113 -3.86 -34.78 -15.22
CA ASN A 113 -3.62 -34.31 -13.85
C ASN A 113 -2.98 -32.91 -13.94
N ALA A 114 -3.26 -31.99 -13.01
CA ALA A 114 -2.82 -30.60 -13.12
C ALA A 114 -1.96 -30.09 -11.96
N VAL A 115 -1.06 -29.17 -12.30
CA VAL A 115 -0.44 -28.20 -11.39
C VAL A 115 -0.94 -26.81 -11.75
N LEU A 116 -1.31 -26.02 -10.74
CA LEU A 116 -1.67 -24.62 -10.85
C LEU A 116 -0.59 -23.76 -10.17
N THR A 117 -0.43 -22.51 -10.58
CA THR A 117 0.47 -21.57 -9.92
C THR A 117 -0.26 -20.45 -9.17
N CYS A 118 0.38 -19.94 -8.11
CA CYS A 118 -0.05 -18.76 -7.34
C CYS A 118 1.19 -17.97 -6.86
N PRO A 119 1.05 -16.69 -6.45
CA PRO A 119 2.12 -15.94 -5.80
C PRO A 119 2.68 -16.64 -4.56
N ALA A 120 3.86 -16.22 -4.09
CA ALA A 120 4.49 -16.78 -2.90
C ALA A 120 3.72 -16.40 -1.62
N ALA A 121 3.55 -15.11 -1.35
CA ALA A 121 2.78 -14.52 -0.25
C ALA A 121 1.26 -14.84 -0.21
N TRP A 122 0.73 -15.69 -1.10
CA TRP A 122 -0.67 -16.12 -1.00
C TRP A 122 -0.90 -17.05 0.20
N SER A 123 -1.76 -16.65 1.13
CA SER A 123 -2.21 -17.43 2.29
C SER A 123 -2.91 -18.75 1.91
N GLU A 124 -3.07 -19.67 2.86
CA GLU A 124 -3.78 -20.94 2.63
C GLU A 124 -5.23 -20.73 2.17
N GLN A 125 -5.90 -19.67 2.64
CA GLN A 125 -7.26 -19.30 2.19
C GLN A 125 -7.29 -18.98 0.68
N ARG A 126 -6.38 -18.12 0.19
CA ARG A 126 -6.29 -17.76 -1.24
C ARG A 126 -5.92 -18.98 -2.10
N ARG A 127 -5.06 -19.88 -1.59
CA ARG A 127 -4.73 -21.18 -2.21
C ARG A 127 -5.93 -22.14 -2.20
N GLY A 128 -6.75 -22.13 -1.14
CA GLY A 128 -7.98 -22.89 -1.01
C GLY A 128 -9.04 -22.50 -2.06
N ALA A 129 -9.24 -21.20 -2.26
CA ALA A 129 -10.13 -20.68 -3.32
C ALA A 129 -9.74 -21.20 -4.73
N LEU A 130 -8.44 -21.35 -5.00
CA LEU A 130 -7.93 -21.91 -6.26
C LEU A 130 -8.13 -23.44 -6.34
N HIS A 131 -7.99 -24.17 -5.23
CA HIS A 131 -8.33 -25.59 -5.15
C HIS A 131 -9.84 -25.84 -5.40
N ASP A 132 -10.72 -25.04 -4.79
CA ASP A 132 -12.17 -25.16 -4.96
C ASP A 132 -12.60 -24.80 -6.38
N ALA A 133 -12.03 -23.75 -6.97
CA ALA A 133 -12.26 -23.41 -8.37
C ALA A 133 -11.86 -24.55 -9.33
N ALA A 134 -10.75 -25.23 -9.04
CA ALA A 134 -10.31 -26.39 -9.83
C ALA A 134 -11.27 -27.59 -9.66
N ALA A 135 -11.74 -27.85 -8.44
CA ALA A 135 -12.73 -28.89 -8.17
C ALA A 135 -14.07 -28.61 -8.89
N GLN A 136 -14.56 -27.37 -8.83
CA GLN A 136 -15.74 -26.90 -9.56
C GLN A 136 -15.58 -27.05 -11.09
N ALA A 137 -14.39 -26.77 -11.61
CA ALA A 137 -14.03 -26.96 -13.02
C ALA A 137 -13.80 -28.44 -13.43
N GLY A 138 -14.01 -29.40 -12.52
CA GLY A 138 -13.94 -30.84 -12.79
C GLY A 138 -12.54 -31.43 -12.81
N TYR A 139 -11.54 -30.74 -12.27
CA TYR A 139 -10.18 -31.27 -12.13
C TYR A 139 -10.14 -32.37 -11.06
N ARG A 140 -9.16 -33.28 -11.19
CA ARG A 140 -8.70 -34.10 -10.06
C ARG A 140 -7.96 -33.19 -9.06
N PRO A 141 -7.77 -33.61 -7.79
CA PRO A 141 -6.96 -32.87 -6.83
C PRO A 141 -5.65 -32.38 -7.43
N VAL A 142 -5.56 -31.06 -7.60
CA VAL A 142 -4.44 -30.37 -8.24
C VAL A 142 -3.30 -30.21 -7.25
N LYS A 143 -2.09 -29.97 -7.77
CA LYS A 143 -1.01 -29.38 -6.97
C LYS A 143 -1.01 -27.87 -7.17
N ILE A 144 -0.65 -27.13 -6.14
CA ILE A 144 -0.26 -25.72 -6.26
C ILE A 144 1.27 -25.65 -6.16
N LEU A 145 1.89 -24.75 -6.92
CA LEU A 145 3.31 -24.41 -6.88
C LEU A 145 3.45 -22.88 -6.93
N THR A 146 4.38 -22.29 -6.18
CA THR A 146 4.55 -20.84 -6.24
C THR A 146 5.14 -20.39 -7.57
N GLU A 147 4.63 -19.27 -8.10
CA GLU A 147 5.02 -18.61 -9.35
C GLU A 147 6.55 -18.38 -9.43
N PRO A 148 7.24 -17.85 -8.39
CA PRO A 148 8.70 -17.74 -8.41
C PRO A 148 9.45 -19.09 -8.44
N VAL A 149 9.01 -20.12 -7.72
CA VAL A 149 9.64 -21.46 -7.77
C VAL A 149 9.47 -22.08 -9.16
N ALA A 150 8.32 -21.87 -9.80
CA ALA A 150 8.10 -22.25 -11.20
C ALA A 150 9.09 -21.52 -12.14
N ALA A 151 9.20 -20.20 -12.02
CA ALA A 151 10.12 -19.39 -12.80
C ALA A 151 11.59 -19.84 -12.64
N ALA A 152 12.05 -20.18 -11.43
CA ALA A 152 13.39 -20.73 -11.21
C ALA A 152 13.62 -22.08 -11.90
N HIS A 153 12.64 -22.99 -11.87
CA HIS A 153 12.71 -24.24 -12.63
C HIS A 153 12.80 -24.01 -14.15
N TYR A 154 12.14 -22.96 -14.68
CA TYR A 154 12.30 -22.54 -16.07
C TYR A 154 13.70 -21.97 -16.35
N TYR A 155 14.17 -21.03 -15.53
CA TYR A 155 15.49 -20.42 -15.66
C TYR A 155 16.60 -21.48 -15.71
N THR A 156 16.59 -22.44 -14.79
CA THR A 156 17.64 -23.45 -14.74
C THR A 156 17.50 -24.55 -15.79
N SER A 157 16.28 -24.94 -16.16
CA SER A 157 16.04 -26.16 -16.96
C SER A 157 15.66 -25.88 -18.42
N ARG A 158 15.01 -24.76 -18.72
CA ARG A 158 14.68 -24.32 -20.09
C ARG A 158 15.76 -23.42 -20.66
N LEU A 159 16.18 -22.39 -19.92
CA LEU A 159 17.25 -21.48 -20.38
C LEU A 159 18.66 -22.07 -20.19
N SER A 160 18.77 -23.24 -19.55
CA SER A 160 20.03 -23.97 -19.35
C SER A 160 21.09 -23.21 -18.54
N HIS A 161 20.65 -22.51 -17.48
CA HIS A 161 21.51 -21.89 -16.47
C HIS A 161 21.54 -22.77 -15.19
N PRO A 162 22.31 -23.88 -15.16
CA PRO A 162 22.28 -24.81 -14.03
C PRO A 162 22.89 -24.18 -12.76
N LEU A 163 22.07 -24.07 -11.71
CA LEU A 163 22.51 -23.66 -10.38
C LEU A 163 22.95 -24.87 -9.55
N ALA A 164 24.13 -24.76 -8.94
CA ALA A 164 24.62 -25.69 -7.93
C ALA A 164 23.92 -25.45 -6.57
N PRO A 165 23.86 -26.45 -5.67
CA PRO A 165 23.31 -26.27 -4.34
C PRO A 165 23.99 -25.13 -3.56
N GLY A 166 23.21 -24.30 -2.86
CA GLY A 166 23.69 -23.12 -2.13
C GLY A 166 23.80 -21.83 -2.97
N GLN A 167 23.55 -21.89 -4.29
CA GLN A 167 23.42 -20.70 -5.14
C GLN A 167 22.00 -20.15 -5.11
N ALA A 168 21.89 -18.82 -5.01
CA ALA A 168 20.63 -18.08 -5.02
C ALA A 168 20.32 -17.46 -6.40
N LEU A 169 19.04 -17.25 -6.68
CA LEU A 169 18.48 -16.60 -7.88
C LEU A 169 17.33 -15.69 -7.43
N ALA A 170 17.38 -14.40 -7.79
CA ALA A 170 16.20 -13.55 -7.62
C ALA A 170 15.24 -13.73 -8.80
N VAL A 171 13.94 -13.82 -8.51
CA VAL A 171 12.85 -13.73 -9.48
C VAL A 171 12.07 -12.45 -9.20
N PHE A 172 11.77 -11.72 -10.27
CA PHE A 172 10.99 -10.50 -10.28
C PHE A 172 9.82 -10.72 -11.26
N ASP A 173 8.62 -10.98 -10.74
CA ASP A 173 7.40 -11.18 -11.52
C ASP A 173 6.60 -9.89 -11.56
N PHE A 174 6.68 -9.18 -12.68
CA PHE A 174 5.97 -7.91 -12.84
C PHE A 174 4.68 -8.13 -13.60
N GLY A 175 3.62 -8.40 -12.83
CA GLY A 175 2.33 -8.84 -13.30
C GLY A 175 1.46 -7.74 -13.93
N GLY A 176 0.18 -8.09 -14.08
CA GLY A 176 -0.84 -7.18 -14.58
C GLY A 176 -1.25 -6.11 -13.56
N GLY A 177 -1.12 -6.38 -12.26
CA GLY A 177 -1.50 -5.48 -11.17
C GLY A 177 -0.81 -5.78 -9.83
N THR A 178 0.21 -6.63 -9.81
CA THR A 178 1.09 -6.86 -8.67
C THR A 178 2.54 -6.94 -9.16
N LEU A 179 3.46 -6.66 -8.26
CA LEU A 179 4.87 -6.98 -8.38
C LEU A 179 5.20 -7.98 -7.28
N ASP A 180 5.65 -9.17 -7.65
CA ASP A 180 6.00 -10.25 -6.72
C ASP A 180 7.50 -10.58 -6.86
N ILE A 181 8.25 -10.54 -5.76
CA ILE A 181 9.71 -10.70 -5.73
C ILE A 181 10.07 -11.85 -4.80
N ALA A 182 10.98 -12.74 -5.22
CA ALA A 182 11.48 -13.80 -4.34
C ALA A 182 12.94 -14.16 -4.63
N VAL A 183 13.74 -14.31 -3.59
CA VAL A 183 15.11 -14.83 -3.67
C VAL A 183 15.09 -16.33 -3.34
N LEU A 184 15.54 -17.14 -4.29
CA LEU A 184 15.41 -18.60 -4.28
C LEU A 184 16.77 -19.30 -4.23
N GLU A 185 17.03 -20.09 -3.20
CA GLU A 185 18.22 -20.95 -3.13
C GLU A 185 17.97 -22.33 -3.74
N ARG A 186 18.94 -22.83 -4.50
CA ARG A 186 18.97 -24.22 -4.94
C ARG A 186 19.34 -25.16 -3.79
N ARG A 187 18.44 -26.08 -3.43
CA ARG A 187 18.67 -27.09 -2.39
C ARG A 187 19.44 -28.32 -2.92
N GLN A 188 20.02 -29.10 -2.00
CA GLN A 188 20.84 -30.28 -2.34
C GLN A 188 20.08 -31.40 -3.06
N ASP A 189 18.77 -31.52 -2.85
CA ASP A 189 17.88 -32.45 -3.54
C ASP A 189 17.51 -32.02 -4.97
N GLY A 190 17.91 -30.81 -5.36
CA GLY A 190 17.60 -30.19 -6.65
C GLY A 190 16.30 -29.39 -6.68
N SER A 191 15.58 -29.25 -5.54
CA SER A 191 14.46 -28.32 -5.38
C SER A 191 14.95 -26.87 -5.22
N PHE A 192 14.00 -25.94 -5.09
CA PHE A 192 14.26 -24.57 -4.64
C PHE A 192 13.62 -24.33 -3.28
N GLY A 193 14.26 -23.47 -2.49
CA GLY A 193 13.65 -22.83 -1.33
C GLY A 193 13.59 -21.33 -1.53
N VAL A 194 12.50 -20.70 -1.11
CA VAL A 194 12.52 -19.27 -0.83
C VAL A 194 13.47 -19.02 0.36
N LEU A 195 14.28 -17.97 0.26
CA LEU A 195 15.03 -17.40 1.37
C LEU A 195 14.28 -16.20 1.95
N ALA A 196 13.83 -15.29 1.08
CA ALA A 196 12.89 -14.22 1.36
C ALA A 196 12.00 -13.99 0.13
N ASP A 197 10.77 -13.54 0.35
CA ASP A 197 9.87 -12.99 -0.67
C ASP A 197 9.18 -11.72 -0.16
N GLY A 198 8.66 -10.92 -1.10
CA GLY A 198 8.01 -9.64 -0.86
C GLY A 198 7.41 -9.12 -2.18
N GLY A 199 7.01 -7.86 -2.22
CA GLY A 199 6.33 -7.30 -3.38
C GLY A 199 5.46 -6.09 -3.08
N LEU A 200 4.87 -5.55 -4.14
CA LEU A 200 3.98 -4.39 -4.10
C LEU A 200 2.64 -4.76 -4.73
N HIS A 201 1.60 -4.76 -3.90
CA HIS A 201 0.25 -5.23 -4.26
C HIS A 201 -0.56 -4.18 -5.05
N ASP A 202 -0.10 -2.92 -5.02
CA ASP A 202 -0.66 -1.74 -5.67
C ASP A 202 0.08 -1.35 -6.97
N LEU A 203 1.07 -2.16 -7.39
CA LEU A 203 1.99 -1.83 -8.46
C LEU A 203 2.07 -2.94 -9.52
N GLY A 204 1.51 -2.68 -10.70
CA GLY A 204 1.63 -3.54 -11.86
C GLY A 204 1.36 -2.84 -13.18
N GLY A 205 1.01 -3.64 -14.19
CA GLY A 205 0.68 -3.15 -15.53
C GLY A 205 -0.47 -2.12 -15.56
N LEU A 206 -1.47 -2.27 -14.70
CA LEU A 206 -2.68 -1.42 -14.63
C LEU A 206 -2.38 0.01 -14.19
N ASP A 207 -1.35 0.20 -13.37
CA ASP A 207 -1.06 1.46 -12.69
C ASP A 207 -0.25 2.37 -13.63
N PHE A 208 0.60 1.76 -14.47
CA PHE A 208 1.08 2.41 -15.70
C PHE A 208 -0.06 2.74 -16.68
N ASP A 209 -1.08 1.87 -16.87
CA ASP A 209 -2.22 2.20 -17.73
C ASP A 209 -2.98 3.43 -17.18
N ALA A 210 -3.19 3.49 -15.86
CA ALA A 210 -3.86 4.59 -15.17
C ALA A 210 -3.07 5.91 -15.26
N ALA A 211 -1.77 5.89 -14.97
CA ALA A 211 -0.89 7.07 -15.05
C ALA A 211 -0.79 7.62 -16.49
N LEU A 212 -0.75 6.73 -17.49
CA LEU A 212 -0.83 7.13 -18.91
C LEU A 212 -2.20 7.71 -19.29
N VAL A 213 -3.31 7.13 -18.81
CA VAL A 213 -4.66 7.68 -19.02
C VAL A 213 -4.76 9.09 -18.42
N ALA A 214 -4.23 9.32 -17.21
CA ALA A 214 -4.21 10.63 -16.58
C ALA A 214 -3.37 11.65 -17.37
N HIS A 215 -2.16 11.28 -17.79
CA HIS A 215 -1.28 12.12 -18.62
C HIS A 215 -1.94 12.50 -19.97
N ILE A 216 -2.53 11.53 -20.65
CA ILE A 216 -3.30 11.75 -21.89
C ILE A 216 -4.52 12.64 -21.61
N GLY A 217 -5.16 12.46 -20.46
CA GLY A 217 -6.28 13.25 -19.98
C GLY A 217 -5.99 14.74 -19.91
N ILE A 218 -4.79 15.16 -19.47
CA ILE A 218 -4.36 16.56 -19.49
C ILE A 218 -4.48 17.13 -20.93
N THR A 219 -4.01 16.36 -21.92
CA THR A 219 -4.04 16.78 -23.33
C THR A 219 -5.45 16.77 -23.94
N VAL A 220 -6.29 15.79 -23.62
CA VAL A 220 -7.67 15.75 -24.13
C VAL A 220 -8.52 16.84 -23.45
N ARG A 221 -8.41 17.02 -22.14
CA ARG A 221 -9.11 18.06 -21.36
C ARG A 221 -8.81 19.48 -21.88
N GLN A 222 -7.58 19.75 -22.33
CA GLN A 222 -7.20 21.03 -22.93
C GLN A 222 -7.72 21.24 -24.37
N LYS A 223 -7.85 20.18 -25.17
CA LYS A 223 -8.21 20.27 -26.60
C LYS A 223 -9.70 20.11 -26.86
N GLU A 224 -10.31 19.14 -26.20
CA GLU A 224 -11.68 18.64 -26.41
C GLU A 224 -12.32 18.33 -25.04
N PRO A 225 -12.55 19.32 -24.17
CA PRO A 225 -12.98 19.10 -22.78
C PRO A 225 -14.29 18.31 -22.66
N GLU A 226 -15.24 18.49 -23.60
CA GLU A 226 -16.48 17.71 -23.64
C GLU A 226 -16.24 16.21 -23.91
N ILE A 227 -15.20 15.87 -24.67
CA ILE A 227 -14.80 14.48 -24.93
C ILE A 227 -14.16 13.89 -23.66
N TRP A 228 -13.23 14.62 -23.04
CA TRP A 228 -12.61 14.14 -21.80
C TRP A 228 -13.65 13.91 -20.70
N GLN A 229 -14.61 14.82 -20.51
CA GLN A 229 -15.65 14.66 -19.50
C GLN A 229 -16.44 13.35 -19.69
N ARG A 230 -16.81 12.96 -20.92
CA ARG A 230 -17.50 11.68 -21.19
C ARG A 230 -16.63 10.44 -20.97
N LEU A 231 -15.32 10.55 -21.14
CA LEU A 231 -14.36 9.46 -20.93
C LEU A 231 -14.01 9.29 -19.45
N GLU A 232 -13.87 10.38 -18.72
CA GLU A 232 -13.66 10.42 -17.26
C GLU A 232 -14.93 10.00 -16.52
N GLN A 233 -16.09 10.49 -16.96
CA GLN A 233 -17.38 10.43 -16.26
C GLN A 233 -18.49 9.77 -17.11
N PRO A 234 -18.37 8.48 -17.48
CA PRO A 234 -19.23 7.88 -18.48
C PRO A 234 -20.68 7.66 -18.02
N SER A 235 -21.63 8.41 -18.62
CA SER A 235 -23.07 8.31 -18.37
C SER A 235 -23.73 7.15 -19.13
N GLY A 236 -23.41 5.93 -18.69
CA GLY A 236 -24.04 4.69 -19.17
C GLY A 236 -23.33 4.01 -20.34
N ALA A 237 -23.91 2.91 -20.83
CA ALA A 237 -23.22 1.86 -21.60
C ALA A 237 -22.54 2.26 -22.93
N SER A 238 -22.85 3.44 -23.50
CA SER A 238 -22.10 3.96 -24.65
C SER A 238 -20.83 4.69 -24.21
N GLU A 239 -20.92 5.53 -23.20
CA GLU A 239 -19.76 6.28 -22.69
C GLU A 239 -18.85 5.35 -21.87
N MET A 240 -19.41 4.36 -21.15
CA MET A 240 -18.63 3.34 -20.43
C MET A 240 -17.79 2.49 -21.39
N ARG A 241 -18.31 2.24 -22.60
CA ARG A 241 -17.57 1.61 -23.70
C ARG A 241 -16.48 2.52 -24.23
N ASN A 242 -16.76 3.79 -24.47
CA ASN A 242 -15.75 4.77 -24.90
C ASN A 242 -14.62 4.89 -23.85
N ARG A 243 -14.93 4.97 -22.55
CA ARG A 243 -13.93 4.95 -21.47
C ARG A 243 -13.08 3.69 -21.55
N ARG A 244 -13.71 2.51 -21.69
CA ARG A 244 -12.97 1.25 -21.84
C ARG A 244 -12.08 1.26 -23.09
N GLU A 245 -12.59 1.68 -24.23
CA GLU A 245 -11.85 1.72 -25.50
C GLU A 245 -10.60 2.61 -25.39
N LEU A 246 -10.67 3.74 -24.68
CA LEU A 246 -9.48 4.53 -24.32
C LEU A 246 -8.47 3.72 -23.50
N TRP A 247 -8.89 3.02 -22.43
CA TRP A 247 -7.97 2.25 -21.57
C TRP A 247 -7.30 1.10 -22.34
N GLU A 248 -8.01 0.40 -23.21
CA GLU A 248 -7.44 -0.67 -24.05
C GLU A 248 -6.47 -0.08 -25.10
N GLU A 249 -6.77 1.08 -25.71
CA GLU A 249 -5.86 1.81 -26.61
C GLU A 249 -4.59 2.32 -25.89
N VAL A 250 -4.72 2.80 -24.65
CA VAL A 250 -3.56 3.22 -23.83
C VAL A 250 -2.67 2.03 -23.46
N ARG A 251 -3.26 0.88 -23.07
CA ARG A 251 -2.52 -0.37 -22.85
C ARG A 251 -1.80 -0.83 -24.12
N ALA A 252 -2.50 -0.83 -25.25
CA ALA A 252 -1.92 -1.19 -26.54
C ALA A 252 -0.77 -0.25 -26.93
N ALA A 253 -0.86 1.05 -26.60
CA ALA A 253 0.23 2.00 -26.78
C ALA A 253 1.41 1.72 -25.85
N LYS A 254 1.20 1.43 -24.56
CA LYS A 254 2.26 1.02 -23.61
C LYS A 254 3.02 -0.23 -24.09
N GLU A 255 2.29 -1.26 -24.52
CA GLU A 255 2.88 -2.46 -25.10
C GLU A 255 3.61 -2.19 -26.41
N MET A 256 3.07 -1.32 -27.27
CA MET A 256 3.74 -0.89 -28.50
C MET A 256 5.03 -0.13 -28.19
N LEU A 257 5.04 0.74 -27.18
CA LEU A 257 6.21 1.51 -26.73
C LEU A 257 7.31 0.66 -26.10
N SER A 258 7.01 -0.54 -25.61
CA SER A 258 8.07 -1.50 -25.25
C SER A 258 8.92 -1.91 -26.48
N ARG A 259 8.34 -1.89 -27.68
CA ARG A 259 8.98 -2.28 -28.96
C ARG A 259 9.33 -1.09 -29.88
N SER A 260 8.63 0.03 -29.76
CA SER A 260 8.72 1.24 -30.60
C SER A 260 9.10 2.47 -29.78
N SER A 261 9.49 3.57 -30.43
CA SER A 261 9.76 4.86 -29.77
C SER A 261 8.52 5.78 -29.67
N VAL A 262 7.49 5.51 -30.47
CA VAL A 262 6.21 6.26 -30.50
C VAL A 262 5.08 5.25 -30.75
N ALA A 263 3.92 5.47 -30.12
CA ALA A 263 2.67 4.77 -30.38
C ALA A 263 1.51 5.77 -30.53
N PRO A 264 0.56 5.54 -31.46
CA PRO A 264 -0.67 6.30 -31.50
C PRO A 264 -1.63 5.84 -30.38
N VAL A 265 -2.47 6.75 -29.89
CA VAL A 265 -3.62 6.44 -29.02
C VAL A 265 -4.87 7.03 -29.67
N THR A 266 -5.85 6.19 -29.99
CA THR A 266 -7.16 6.64 -30.46
C THR A 266 -8.02 7.02 -29.27
N VAL A 267 -8.38 8.30 -29.18
CA VAL A 267 -9.33 8.79 -28.17
C VAL A 267 -10.72 8.75 -28.81
N PRO A 268 -11.71 8.02 -28.24
CA PRO A 268 -13.05 7.96 -28.82
C PRO A 268 -13.70 9.34 -28.97
N ASP A 269 -14.57 9.48 -29.96
CA ASP A 269 -15.13 10.75 -30.48
C ASP A 269 -14.10 11.77 -31.04
N MET A 270 -12.79 11.63 -30.79
CA MET A 270 -11.77 12.58 -31.22
C MET A 270 -11.30 12.33 -32.67
N ALA A 271 -11.21 13.39 -33.47
CA ALA A 271 -10.92 13.28 -34.91
C ALA A 271 -9.45 12.99 -35.28
N GLN A 272 -8.53 13.00 -34.31
CA GLN A 272 -7.10 12.74 -34.51
C GLN A 272 -6.57 11.92 -33.33
N SER A 273 -5.86 10.82 -33.60
CA SER A 273 -5.14 10.07 -32.59
C SER A 273 -4.03 10.93 -31.96
N LEU A 274 -3.92 10.87 -30.64
CA LEU A 274 -2.75 11.40 -29.95
C LEU A 274 -1.55 10.48 -30.19
N HIS A 275 -0.35 10.97 -29.88
CA HIS A 275 0.88 10.21 -30.00
C HIS A 275 1.56 10.24 -28.63
N LEU A 276 1.85 9.06 -28.08
CA LEU A 276 2.63 8.88 -26.86
C LEU A 276 4.02 8.38 -27.26
N THR A 277 5.06 8.93 -26.67
CA THR A 277 6.46 8.53 -26.90
C THR A 277 6.99 7.64 -25.79
N ARG A 278 8.06 6.91 -26.07
CA ARG A 278 8.77 6.16 -25.03
C ARG A 278 9.35 7.09 -23.96
N GLY A 279 9.77 8.31 -24.31
CA GLY A 279 10.28 9.28 -23.34
C GLY A 279 9.22 9.70 -22.31
N GLU A 280 7.98 9.91 -22.74
CA GLU A 280 6.85 10.20 -21.83
C GLU A 280 6.51 8.97 -20.97
N LEU A 281 6.45 7.76 -21.56
CA LEU A 281 6.27 6.52 -20.80
C LEU A 281 7.37 6.33 -19.75
N ASP A 282 8.64 6.48 -20.14
CA ASP A 282 9.81 6.32 -19.27
C ASP A 282 9.77 7.36 -18.12
N GLN A 283 9.39 8.62 -18.40
CA GLN A 283 9.23 9.66 -17.38
C GLN A 283 8.10 9.33 -16.40
N ILE A 284 6.91 8.97 -16.90
CA ILE A 284 5.72 8.65 -16.09
C ILE A 284 5.95 7.38 -15.25
N SER A 285 6.68 6.41 -15.79
CA SER A 285 6.97 5.14 -15.10
C SER A 285 8.02 5.30 -14.00
N ARG A 286 8.83 6.38 -13.98
CA ARG A 286 10.02 6.44 -13.13
C ARG A 286 9.74 6.32 -11.62
N PRO A 287 8.77 7.03 -11.01
CA PRO A 287 8.52 6.92 -9.56
C PRO A 287 8.03 5.51 -9.19
N LEU A 288 7.10 4.97 -9.97
CA LEU A 288 6.59 3.60 -9.82
C LEU A 288 7.72 2.55 -9.93
N LEU A 289 8.66 2.74 -10.86
CA LEU A 289 9.82 1.86 -11.03
C LEU A 289 10.90 2.07 -9.95
N SER A 290 10.98 3.24 -9.30
CA SER A 290 11.86 3.41 -8.13
C SER A 290 11.37 2.54 -6.96
N ARG A 291 10.05 2.57 -6.65
CA ARG A 291 9.45 1.68 -5.64
C ARG A 291 9.74 0.21 -5.92
N ALA A 292 9.61 -0.21 -7.19
CA ALA A 292 9.94 -1.58 -7.62
C ALA A 292 11.43 -1.96 -7.42
N VAL A 293 12.36 -1.02 -7.60
CA VAL A 293 13.79 -1.27 -7.37
C VAL A 293 14.09 -1.34 -5.87
N GLY A 294 13.53 -0.43 -5.07
CA GLY A 294 13.65 -0.43 -3.60
C GLY A 294 13.18 -1.75 -2.97
N GLU A 295 11.98 -2.22 -3.34
CA GLU A 295 11.48 -3.53 -2.85
C GLU A 295 12.35 -4.70 -3.34
N THR A 296 13.00 -4.60 -4.51
CA THR A 296 13.98 -5.62 -4.95
C THR A 296 15.27 -5.58 -4.11
N GLN A 297 15.68 -4.40 -3.63
CA GLN A 297 16.82 -4.23 -2.74
C GLN A 297 16.49 -4.75 -1.33
N ARG A 298 15.33 -4.40 -0.77
CA ARG A 298 14.85 -4.86 0.55
C ARG A 298 14.73 -6.38 0.62
N VAL A 299 13.99 -7.01 -0.31
CA VAL A 299 13.80 -8.47 -0.37
C VAL A 299 15.12 -9.23 -0.62
N LEU A 300 16.14 -8.57 -1.18
CA LEU A 300 17.49 -9.12 -1.26
C LEU A 300 18.26 -8.97 0.06
N GLY A 301 18.16 -7.82 0.72
CA GLY A 301 18.71 -7.52 2.05
C GLY A 301 18.31 -8.56 3.09
N LEU A 302 17.02 -8.88 3.18
CA LEU A 302 16.44 -9.93 4.05
C LEU A 302 17.09 -11.32 3.93
N THR A 303 17.91 -11.58 2.90
CA THR A 303 18.64 -12.85 2.75
C THR A 303 20.10 -12.81 3.21
N GLY A 304 20.61 -11.67 3.67
CA GLY A 304 22.02 -11.45 4.01
C GLY A 304 22.96 -11.61 2.82
N ARG A 305 22.47 -11.39 1.58
CA ARG A 305 23.23 -11.62 0.33
C ARG A 305 23.31 -10.35 -0.50
N ARG A 306 24.53 -9.90 -0.79
CA ARG A 306 24.77 -8.79 -1.72
C ARG A 306 24.46 -9.19 -3.17
N PRO A 307 24.15 -8.24 -4.08
CA PRO A 307 23.76 -8.53 -5.46
C PRO A 307 24.71 -9.47 -6.23
N GLU A 308 26.03 -9.37 -6.03
CA GLU A 308 27.01 -10.21 -6.75
C GLU A 308 27.04 -11.67 -6.26
N GLN A 309 26.33 -11.98 -5.17
CA GLN A 309 26.16 -13.33 -4.64
C GLN A 309 24.95 -14.05 -5.25
N LEU A 310 24.08 -13.34 -5.98
CA LEU A 310 23.04 -13.94 -6.81
C LEU A 310 23.66 -14.48 -8.10
N ALA A 311 23.24 -15.68 -8.51
CA ALA A 311 23.61 -16.24 -9.81
C ALA A 311 22.87 -15.57 -11.00
N GLY A 312 21.87 -14.74 -10.69
CA GLY A 312 21.16 -13.90 -11.64
C GLY A 312 19.93 -13.24 -11.01
N LEU A 313 19.33 -12.34 -11.78
CA LEU A 313 17.99 -11.77 -11.58
C LEU A 313 17.15 -12.16 -12.81
N PHE A 314 16.02 -12.83 -12.61
CA PHE A 314 15.18 -13.35 -13.69
C PHE A 314 13.83 -12.63 -13.73
N LEU A 315 13.54 -12.00 -14.88
CA LEU A 315 12.36 -11.16 -15.07
C LEU A 315 11.26 -11.95 -15.78
N VAL A 316 10.14 -12.09 -15.10
CA VAL A 316 8.90 -12.70 -15.58
C VAL A 316 7.73 -11.71 -15.42
N GLY A 317 6.54 -12.09 -15.87
CA GLY A 317 5.38 -11.19 -15.90
C GLY A 317 5.38 -10.23 -17.10
N GLY A 318 4.18 -9.78 -17.49
CA GLY A 318 3.98 -9.00 -18.73
C GLY A 318 4.64 -7.62 -18.73
N SER A 319 4.69 -6.96 -17.56
CA SER A 319 5.19 -5.59 -17.40
C SER A 319 6.72 -5.52 -17.48
N SER A 320 7.41 -6.62 -17.15
CA SER A 320 8.87 -6.78 -17.32
C SER A 320 9.37 -6.63 -18.76
N ARG A 321 8.48 -6.57 -19.77
CA ARG A 321 8.84 -6.19 -21.14
C ARG A 321 9.23 -4.73 -21.30
N MET A 322 8.81 -3.84 -20.39
CA MET A 322 9.12 -2.41 -20.46
C MET A 322 10.64 -2.21 -20.30
N PRO A 323 11.37 -1.67 -21.30
CA PRO A 323 12.83 -1.64 -21.26
C PRO A 323 13.42 -0.87 -20.08
N MET A 324 12.67 0.07 -19.51
CA MET A 324 13.07 0.82 -18.32
C MET A 324 13.10 -0.02 -17.04
N VAL A 325 12.29 -1.09 -16.93
CA VAL A 325 12.30 -2.04 -15.79
C VAL A 325 13.69 -2.69 -15.70
N SER A 326 14.11 -3.36 -16.79
CA SER A 326 15.43 -3.99 -16.87
C SER A 326 16.58 -2.99 -16.82
N LYS A 327 16.34 -1.72 -17.15
CA LYS A 327 17.34 -0.66 -17.03
C LYS A 327 17.52 -0.25 -15.56
N MET A 328 16.43 0.11 -14.87
CA MET A 328 16.50 0.60 -13.49
C MET A 328 16.93 -0.49 -12.51
N LEU A 329 16.49 -1.74 -12.70
CA LEU A 329 17.02 -2.88 -11.93
C LEU A 329 18.51 -3.10 -12.18
N HIS A 330 19.02 -2.88 -13.39
CA HIS A 330 20.45 -2.95 -13.65
C HIS A 330 21.23 -1.77 -13.02
N GLU A 331 20.67 -0.56 -13.08
CA GLU A 331 21.25 0.65 -12.49
C GLU A 331 21.30 0.58 -10.95
N GLY A 332 20.26 0.03 -10.28
CA GLY A 332 20.17 -0.06 -8.81
C GLY A 332 20.78 -1.32 -8.18
N LEU A 333 20.89 -2.44 -8.90
CA LEU A 333 21.43 -3.71 -8.35
C LEU A 333 22.77 -4.13 -8.95
N GLY A 334 23.25 -3.49 -10.02
CA GLY A 334 24.47 -3.88 -10.76
C GLY A 334 24.37 -5.20 -11.54
N ILE A 335 23.43 -6.08 -11.21
CA ILE A 335 23.16 -7.34 -11.91
C ILE A 335 22.55 -7.05 -13.28
N ALA A 336 23.00 -7.72 -14.34
CA ALA A 336 22.34 -7.70 -15.64
C ALA A 336 21.08 -8.60 -15.63
N PRO A 337 19.84 -8.07 -15.75
CA PRO A 337 18.64 -8.88 -15.60
C PRO A 337 18.38 -9.77 -16.82
N THR A 338 17.92 -11.00 -16.58
CA THR A 338 17.54 -11.93 -17.65
C THR A 338 16.08 -11.71 -18.04
N VAL A 339 15.86 -11.02 -19.17
CA VAL A 339 14.52 -10.75 -19.74
C VAL A 339 14.22 -11.72 -20.89
N LEU A 340 12.95 -12.05 -21.08
CA LEU A 340 12.46 -12.90 -22.17
C LEU A 340 11.52 -12.14 -23.13
N GLU A 341 11.43 -12.61 -24.37
CA GLU A 341 10.49 -12.09 -25.38
C GLU A 341 9.02 -12.37 -24.99
N GLN A 342 8.79 -13.49 -24.30
CA GLN A 342 7.48 -13.94 -23.80
C GLN A 342 7.59 -14.30 -22.31
N PRO A 343 7.66 -13.30 -21.41
CA PRO A 343 7.82 -13.49 -19.96
C PRO A 343 6.56 -14.03 -19.25
N GLU A 344 5.47 -14.30 -19.97
CA GLU A 344 4.24 -14.95 -19.45
C GLU A 344 4.27 -16.48 -19.57
N LEU A 345 5.15 -17.06 -20.40
CA LEU A 345 5.31 -18.51 -20.52
C LEU A 345 6.17 -19.20 -19.43
N PRO A 346 7.18 -18.55 -18.79
CA PRO A 346 8.10 -19.19 -17.86
C PRO A 346 7.46 -19.85 -16.65
N VAL A 347 6.43 -19.23 -16.07
CA VAL A 347 5.71 -19.77 -14.91
C VAL A 347 5.03 -21.09 -15.28
N SER A 348 4.19 -21.10 -16.31
CA SER A 348 3.48 -22.32 -16.74
C SER A 348 4.43 -23.42 -17.26
N GLU A 349 5.44 -23.11 -18.07
CA GLU A 349 6.46 -24.12 -18.47
C GLU A 349 7.34 -24.56 -17.29
N GLY A 350 7.63 -23.67 -16.35
CA GLY A 350 8.43 -23.90 -15.16
C GLY A 350 7.81 -24.90 -14.19
N ALA A 351 6.52 -24.73 -13.88
CA ALA A 351 5.77 -25.68 -13.04
C ALA A 351 5.65 -27.07 -13.69
N ALA A 352 5.51 -27.13 -15.02
CA ALA A 352 5.58 -28.37 -15.78
C ALA A 352 6.95 -29.07 -15.67
N LEU A 353 8.05 -28.31 -15.64
CA LEU A 353 9.41 -28.84 -15.46
C LEU A 353 9.62 -29.34 -14.03
N ALA A 354 9.24 -28.55 -13.02
CA ALA A 354 9.33 -28.90 -11.60
C ALA A 354 8.69 -30.27 -11.30
N MET A 355 7.49 -30.50 -11.83
CA MET A 355 6.75 -31.76 -11.64
C MET A 355 7.34 -32.95 -12.41
N THR A 356 8.18 -32.73 -13.43
CA THR A 356 8.79 -33.82 -14.22
C THR A 356 10.23 -34.15 -13.80
N THR A 357 10.97 -33.22 -13.19
CA THR A 357 12.34 -33.45 -12.70
C THR A 357 12.47 -34.50 -11.58
N VAL A 358 11.36 -34.91 -10.94
CA VAL A 358 11.36 -35.93 -9.86
C VAL A 358 11.52 -37.36 -10.41
N ALA A 359 11.37 -37.59 -11.72
CA ALA A 359 11.47 -38.90 -12.33
C ALA A 359 12.92 -39.31 -12.65
N THR A 360 13.61 -40.00 -11.73
CA THR A 360 14.90 -40.65 -11.98
C THR A 360 14.76 -41.84 -12.94
N VAL A 361 14.76 -41.55 -14.24
CA VAL A 361 14.76 -42.57 -15.29
C VAL A 361 16.11 -43.28 -15.32
N THR A 362 16.17 -44.49 -14.75
CA THR A 362 17.32 -45.39 -14.88
C THR A 362 17.63 -45.60 -16.37
N PRO A 363 18.86 -45.30 -16.84
CA PRO A 363 19.17 -45.34 -18.26
C PRO A 363 19.03 -46.77 -18.82
N PRO A 364 18.35 -46.96 -19.97
CA PRO A 364 18.21 -48.27 -20.60
C PRO A 364 19.57 -48.80 -21.07
N VAL A 365 19.75 -50.12 -20.98
CA VAL A 365 21.02 -50.79 -21.33
C VAL A 365 21.41 -50.51 -22.78
N THR A 366 22.65 -50.08 -22.98
CA THR A 366 23.20 -49.71 -24.29
C THR A 366 23.22 -50.90 -25.26
N VAL A 367 22.52 -50.77 -26.39
CA VAL A 367 22.58 -51.74 -27.51
C VAL A 367 23.28 -51.09 -28.70
N THR A 368 24.39 -51.69 -29.12
CA THR A 368 25.30 -51.12 -30.14
C THR A 368 24.71 -51.16 -31.56
N PRO A 369 24.69 -50.04 -32.31
CA PRO A 369 24.29 -50.04 -33.72
C PRO A 369 25.33 -50.73 -34.65
N PRO A 370 24.91 -51.38 -35.75
CA PRO A 370 25.81 -51.81 -36.81
C PRO A 370 26.39 -50.63 -37.62
N ALA A 371 27.58 -50.80 -38.21
CA ALA A 371 28.33 -49.75 -38.87
C ALA A 371 27.82 -49.37 -40.28
N ALA A 372 28.15 -48.14 -40.72
CA ALA A 372 27.89 -47.60 -42.05
C ALA A 372 29.19 -47.21 -42.78
N ALA A 373 29.21 -47.38 -44.11
CA ALA A 373 30.33 -47.04 -45.01
C ALA A 373 29.80 -46.87 -46.47
N PRO A 374 30.57 -46.34 -47.45
CA PRO A 374 30.54 -44.89 -47.73
C PRO A 374 30.45 -44.51 -49.23
N ALA A 375 30.23 -43.21 -49.53
CA ALA A 375 30.44 -42.59 -50.86
C ALA A 375 30.77 -41.08 -50.72
N SER A 376 31.37 -40.44 -51.73
CA SER A 376 31.96 -39.08 -51.62
C SER A 376 31.75 -38.20 -52.91
N PRO A 377 32.56 -37.17 -53.29
CA PRO A 377 32.07 -35.87 -53.87
C PRO A 377 32.47 -35.73 -55.38
N PRO A 378 32.78 -34.57 -56.05
CA PRO A 378 32.71 -33.09 -55.78
C PRO A 378 32.13 -32.28 -57.02
N GLN A 379 32.35 -30.99 -57.41
CA GLN A 379 32.96 -29.73 -56.90
C GLN A 379 32.61 -28.46 -57.78
N TYR A 380 32.94 -27.25 -57.28
CA TYR A 380 33.34 -25.99 -57.98
C TYR A 380 32.35 -25.04 -58.74
N SER A 381 32.74 -23.74 -58.79
CA SER A 381 32.09 -22.53 -59.35
C SER A 381 32.97 -21.87 -60.46
N PRO A 382 32.54 -20.80 -61.24
CA PRO A 382 32.79 -19.39 -60.82
C PRO A 382 31.99 -18.19 -61.48
N VAL A 383 31.79 -17.10 -60.71
CA VAL A 383 31.99 -15.63 -60.96
C VAL A 383 31.63 -14.91 -62.31
N THR A 384 30.85 -13.81 -62.27
CA THR A 384 31.16 -12.49 -62.94
C THR A 384 30.38 -11.24 -62.39
N GLN A 385 30.79 -10.03 -62.83
CA GLN A 385 30.52 -8.62 -62.40
C GLN A 385 29.26 -7.93 -63.03
N ALA A 386 28.90 -6.63 -62.86
CA ALA A 386 28.86 -5.65 -61.73
C ALA A 386 28.28 -4.24 -62.19
N ALA A 387 27.82 -3.40 -61.23
CA ALA A 387 27.64 -1.91 -61.25
C ALA A 387 26.50 -1.19 -62.06
N GLY A 388 25.88 -0.12 -61.48
CA GLY A 388 25.21 0.97 -62.24
C GLY A 388 24.00 1.79 -61.66
N SER A 389 24.26 2.93 -60.96
CA SER A 389 23.45 4.20 -60.90
C SER A 389 22.01 4.35 -60.30
N LEU A 390 21.74 5.55 -59.75
CA LEU A 390 20.48 6.18 -59.20
C LEU A 390 19.56 6.76 -60.33
N PRO A 391 18.27 7.25 -60.17
CA PRO A 391 17.76 8.35 -59.26
C PRO A 391 16.26 8.20 -58.74
N PRO A 392 15.35 9.23 -58.68
CA PRO A 392 15.07 10.14 -57.52
C PRO A 392 13.57 10.29 -57.06
N LEU A 393 13.31 11.22 -56.12
CA LEU A 393 11.99 11.79 -55.67
C LEU A 393 11.53 13.01 -56.53
N PRO A 394 10.43 13.74 -56.20
CA PRO A 394 8.98 13.42 -56.23
C PRO A 394 8.18 14.44 -57.11
N PRO A 395 6.83 14.49 -57.04
CA PRO A 395 6.12 15.79 -57.05
C PRO A 395 4.89 15.86 -56.10
N ALA A 396 4.21 17.01 -56.04
CA ALA A 396 3.13 17.35 -55.10
C ALA A 396 1.95 18.13 -55.77
N SER A 397 1.13 18.81 -54.94
CA SER A 397 0.08 19.84 -55.19
C SER A 397 -1.30 19.45 -55.76
N ASP A 398 -2.34 19.78 -54.98
CA ASP A 398 -3.65 20.41 -55.29
C ASP A 398 -4.27 20.37 -56.71
N GLU A 399 -5.58 20.07 -56.81
CA GLU A 399 -6.60 21.14 -56.92
C GLU A 399 -8.09 20.72 -56.75
N THR A 400 -8.86 21.70 -56.28
CA THR A 400 -10.28 21.77 -55.86
C THR A 400 -11.35 21.50 -56.94
N ILE A 401 -12.53 20.99 -56.53
CA ILE A 401 -13.83 21.35 -57.16
C ILE A 401 -14.90 21.65 -56.08
N ALA A 402 -15.71 22.69 -56.30
CA ALA A 402 -16.89 23.08 -55.51
C ALA A 402 -17.91 23.81 -56.43
N LEU A 403 -19.10 24.31 -56.04
CA LEU A 403 -19.81 24.44 -54.75
C LEU A 403 -21.31 24.63 -55.06
N ARG A 404 -22.27 24.11 -54.26
CA ARG A 404 -23.68 24.62 -54.29
C ARG A 404 -24.39 24.62 -52.93
N ARG A 405 -25.24 25.64 -52.72
CA ARG A 405 -26.01 25.93 -51.50
C ARG A 405 -27.52 25.78 -51.74
N SER A 406 -28.28 25.44 -50.69
CA SER A 406 -29.53 26.12 -50.30
C SER A 406 -30.09 25.57 -48.97
N ALA A 407 -30.36 26.44 -48.01
CA ALA A 407 -31.21 26.15 -46.84
C ALA A 407 -32.69 26.52 -47.15
N PRO A 408 -33.67 26.22 -46.26
CA PRO A 408 -33.98 27.23 -45.23
C PRO A 408 -34.52 26.73 -43.87
N GLU A 409 -34.45 27.66 -42.90
CA GLU A 409 -35.30 27.89 -41.72
C GLU A 409 -35.57 26.79 -40.65
N ALA A 410 -35.39 27.21 -39.39
CA ALA A 410 -35.80 26.50 -38.18
C ALA A 410 -36.90 27.28 -37.41
N PRO A 411 -37.91 26.61 -36.85
CA PRO A 411 -38.90 27.26 -35.98
C PRO A 411 -38.39 27.33 -34.52
N LYS A 412 -38.14 28.55 -34.02
CA LYS A 412 -37.86 28.77 -32.59
C LYS A 412 -39.02 28.25 -31.72
N ARG A 413 -38.75 27.36 -30.77
CA ARG A 413 -39.70 26.99 -29.71
C ARG A 413 -39.17 27.38 -28.34
N ARG A 414 -40.06 27.95 -27.51
CA ARG A 414 -39.80 28.29 -26.11
C ARG A 414 -39.49 27.00 -25.34
N ILE A 415 -38.46 27.03 -24.49
CA ILE A 415 -38.05 25.91 -23.63
C ILE A 415 -39.22 25.58 -22.67
N PRO A 416 -39.82 24.37 -22.74
CA PRO A 416 -40.76 23.91 -21.74
C PRO A 416 -40.01 23.60 -20.44
N ARG A 417 -40.63 23.85 -19.27
CA ARG A 417 -40.02 23.61 -17.94
C ARG A 417 -39.36 22.22 -17.77
N LYS A 418 -39.82 21.19 -18.49
CA LYS A 418 -39.23 19.84 -18.49
C LYS A 418 -37.79 19.77 -19.00
N TRP A 419 -37.37 20.65 -19.91
CA TRP A 419 -35.99 20.67 -20.43
C TRP A 419 -35.00 21.29 -19.44
N ILE A 420 -35.46 22.16 -18.54
CA ILE A 420 -34.63 22.70 -17.45
C ILE A 420 -34.29 21.58 -16.46
N ALA A 421 -35.27 20.72 -16.12
CA ALA A 421 -35.05 19.56 -15.25
C ALA A 421 -34.03 18.56 -15.83
N ILE A 422 -34.06 18.33 -17.15
CA ILE A 422 -33.06 17.46 -17.81
C ILE A 422 -31.66 18.09 -17.73
N GLY A 423 -31.53 19.40 -17.96
CA GLY A 423 -30.25 20.10 -17.83
C GLY A 423 -29.67 20.04 -16.40
N VAL A 424 -30.51 20.18 -15.38
CA VAL A 424 -30.07 20.06 -13.96
C VAL A 424 -29.55 18.66 -13.65
N VAL A 425 -30.21 17.60 -14.12
CA VAL A 425 -29.75 16.21 -13.88
C VAL A 425 -28.42 15.92 -14.59
N VAL A 426 -28.22 16.44 -15.81
CA VAL A 426 -26.93 16.32 -16.52
C VAL A 426 -25.81 17.06 -15.79
N VAL A 427 -26.06 18.26 -15.26
CA VAL A 427 -25.08 19.01 -14.46
C VAL A 427 -24.73 18.28 -13.16
N LEU A 428 -25.71 17.73 -12.43
CA LEU A 428 -25.46 17.00 -11.19
C LEU A 428 -24.64 15.72 -11.44
N LEU A 429 -24.94 14.95 -12.48
CA LEU A 429 -24.16 13.75 -12.82
C LEU A 429 -22.74 14.08 -13.30
N GLY A 430 -22.58 15.20 -14.03
CA GLY A 430 -21.27 15.73 -14.46
C GLY A 430 -20.44 16.37 -13.34
N ILE A 431 -20.95 16.39 -12.10
CA ILE A 431 -20.28 16.84 -10.88
C ILE A 431 -20.08 15.65 -9.91
N ALA A 432 -21.00 14.70 -9.87
CA ALA A 432 -20.95 13.57 -8.94
C ALA A 432 -19.87 12.52 -9.28
N ILE A 433 -19.64 12.21 -10.56
CA ILE A 433 -18.67 11.16 -10.95
C ILE A 433 -17.18 11.57 -10.76
N PRO A 434 -16.72 12.81 -11.01
CA PRO A 434 -15.34 13.20 -10.71
C PRO A 434 -15.13 13.34 -9.20
N LEU A 435 -16.14 13.81 -8.44
CA LEU A 435 -16.12 13.72 -6.98
C LEU A 435 -16.00 12.27 -6.53
N GLY A 436 -16.74 11.33 -7.13
CA GLY A 436 -16.67 9.91 -6.77
C GLY A 436 -15.31 9.25 -7.09
N LEU A 437 -14.62 9.67 -8.14
CA LEU A 437 -13.26 9.17 -8.45
C LEU A 437 -12.20 9.81 -7.55
N TRP A 438 -12.31 11.11 -7.27
CA TRP A 438 -11.48 11.81 -6.29
C TRP A 438 -11.68 11.22 -4.88
N TRP A 439 -12.92 10.97 -4.47
CA TRP A 439 -13.30 10.30 -3.22
C TRP A 439 -12.90 8.81 -3.18
N MET A 440 -12.44 8.21 -4.27
CA MET A 440 -11.81 6.89 -4.25
C MET A 440 -10.27 6.95 -4.13
N LEU A 441 -9.61 7.92 -4.77
CA LEU A 441 -8.16 7.99 -4.92
C LEU A 441 -7.44 9.03 -4.04
N ASN A 442 -8.14 10.01 -3.49
CA ASN A 442 -7.62 10.89 -2.45
C ASN A 442 -7.52 10.07 -1.15
N PRO A 443 -6.40 10.00 -0.42
CA PRO A 443 -6.39 9.43 0.94
C PRO A 443 -7.24 10.29 1.89
N TYR A 444 -7.22 11.61 1.70
CA TYR A 444 -7.79 12.63 2.59
C TYR A 444 -9.31 12.82 2.40
N LYS A 445 -10.07 11.71 2.45
CA LYS A 445 -11.52 11.63 2.18
C LYS A 445 -12.32 12.09 3.38
N GLN A 446 -12.98 13.24 3.26
CA GLN A 446 -14.10 13.54 4.13
C GLN A 446 -15.17 12.44 4.00
N ARG A 447 -15.55 11.82 5.10
CA ARG A 447 -16.69 10.88 5.16
C ARG A 447 -17.83 11.51 5.96
N PRO A 448 -19.10 11.31 5.57
CA PRO A 448 -20.22 11.91 6.29
C PRO A 448 -20.38 11.27 7.68
N PHE A 449 -20.64 12.12 8.67
CA PHE A 449 -21.12 11.72 9.98
C PHE A 449 -22.63 11.43 9.94
N ALA A 450 -23.12 10.58 10.86
CA ALA A 450 -24.52 10.25 11.04
C ALA A 450 -25.37 11.46 11.54
N GLU A 451 -26.70 11.29 11.64
CA GLU A 451 -27.58 12.30 12.26
C GLU A 451 -27.52 12.28 13.80
N GLU A 452 -27.16 11.16 14.43
CA GLU A 452 -27.02 11.02 15.89
C GLU A 452 -26.01 9.92 16.27
N LEU A 453 -25.37 10.04 17.44
CA LEU A 453 -24.43 9.06 17.99
C LEU A 453 -25.19 7.81 18.47
N THR A 454 -25.02 6.69 17.77
CA THR A 454 -25.82 5.47 17.98
C THR A 454 -25.09 4.47 18.87
N GLU A 455 -25.76 3.93 19.88
CA GLU A 455 -25.20 2.89 20.78
C GLU A 455 -25.07 1.54 20.06
N VAL A 456 -23.87 0.96 20.10
CA VAL A 456 -23.50 -0.32 19.48
C VAL A 456 -23.32 -1.38 20.58
N GLY A 457 -23.97 -2.52 20.42
CA GLY A 457 -23.98 -3.58 21.44
C GLY A 457 -24.77 -3.16 22.69
N SER A 458 -24.20 -3.40 23.87
CA SER A 458 -24.74 -2.92 25.15
C SER A 458 -23.60 -2.78 26.15
N ALA A 459 -23.64 -1.74 26.98
CA ALA A 459 -22.55 -1.38 27.89
C ALA A 459 -22.07 -2.58 28.72
N THR A 460 -20.79 -2.91 28.61
CA THR A 460 -20.16 -3.92 29.45
C THR A 460 -19.79 -3.26 30.77
N ALA A 461 -20.56 -3.55 31.81
CA ALA A 461 -20.34 -3.00 33.15
C ALA A 461 -18.96 -3.39 33.70
N PHE A 462 -18.36 -2.48 34.46
CA PHE A 462 -17.09 -2.72 35.17
C PHE A 462 -17.19 -3.94 36.12
N SER A 463 -16.11 -4.70 36.22
CA SER A 463 -16.02 -5.87 37.10
C SER A 463 -15.65 -5.54 38.55
N GLY A 464 -15.22 -4.31 38.83
CA GLY A 464 -14.92 -3.78 40.17
C GLY A 464 -15.43 -2.36 40.41
N GLU A 465 -15.13 -1.80 41.59
CA GLU A 465 -15.47 -0.41 41.95
C GLU A 465 -14.35 0.53 41.50
N VAL A 466 -14.59 1.24 40.39
CA VAL A 466 -13.62 2.13 39.73
C VAL A 466 -13.16 3.26 40.67
N ASN A 467 -11.89 3.66 40.56
CA ASN A 467 -11.24 4.63 41.45
C ASN A 467 -10.87 5.94 40.72
N ASP A 468 -10.27 6.89 41.44
CA ASP A 468 -9.69 8.11 40.87
C ASP A 468 -8.33 7.79 40.19
N GLY A 469 -8.28 6.79 39.30
CA GLY A 469 -7.08 6.24 38.66
C GLY A 469 -7.15 6.21 37.13
N ILE A 470 -6.55 5.19 36.50
CA ILE A 470 -6.44 5.10 35.04
C ILE A 470 -7.79 4.79 34.39
N TYR A 471 -8.04 5.45 33.26
CA TYR A 471 -9.12 5.18 32.32
C TYR A 471 -8.57 5.38 30.90
N GLU A 472 -8.21 4.30 30.21
CA GLU A 472 -7.68 4.35 28.85
C GLU A 472 -8.59 3.58 27.87
N VAL A 473 -8.72 4.13 26.67
CA VAL A 473 -9.36 3.46 25.53
C VAL A 473 -8.37 3.48 24.37
N ARG A 474 -8.21 2.35 23.69
CA ARG A 474 -7.47 2.25 22.42
C ARG A 474 -8.31 1.50 21.40
N VAL A 475 -8.63 2.12 20.28
CA VAL A 475 -9.35 1.49 19.17
C VAL A 475 -8.36 1.18 18.05
N TRP A 476 -8.44 -0.03 17.48
CA TRP A 476 -7.68 -0.42 16.30
C TRP A 476 -8.58 -1.22 15.36
N ASP A 477 -8.87 -0.64 14.19
CA ASP A 477 -9.85 -1.13 13.20
C ASP A 477 -11.17 -1.65 13.81
N ASP A 478 -11.37 -2.96 13.86
CA ASP A 478 -12.58 -3.62 14.39
C ASP A 478 -12.50 -4.05 15.87
N LYS A 479 -11.43 -3.67 16.59
CA LYS A 479 -11.18 -4.03 18.00
C LYS A 479 -11.03 -2.78 18.88
N THR A 480 -11.59 -2.83 20.10
CA THR A 480 -11.32 -1.82 21.14
C THR A 480 -10.74 -2.51 22.37
N LEU A 481 -9.61 -2.00 22.85
CA LEU A 481 -9.08 -2.27 24.17
C LEU A 481 -9.55 -1.18 25.15
N PHE A 482 -10.13 -1.62 26.26
CA PHE A 482 -10.42 -0.78 27.43
C PHE A 482 -9.48 -1.17 28.58
N ALA A 483 -8.92 -0.18 29.27
CA ALA A 483 -8.13 -0.39 30.48
C ALA A 483 -8.58 0.58 31.57
N TYR A 484 -8.82 0.09 32.79
CA TYR A 484 -9.26 0.93 33.91
C TYR A 484 -8.82 0.35 35.26
N THR A 485 -8.52 1.20 36.25
CA THR A 485 -8.17 0.72 37.60
C THR A 485 -9.37 0.63 38.54
N THR A 486 -9.27 -0.24 39.55
CA THR A 486 -10.22 -0.33 40.66
C THR A 486 -9.51 -0.37 42.01
N SER A 487 -10.25 -0.05 43.09
CA SER A 487 -9.70 -0.10 44.45
C SER A 487 -9.62 -1.54 44.97
N SER A 488 -8.40 -2.06 45.17
CA SER A 488 -8.22 -3.40 45.75
C SER A 488 -8.45 -3.42 47.27
N SER A 489 -8.77 -4.60 47.78
CA SER A 489 -8.91 -4.88 49.22
C SER A 489 -7.64 -5.46 49.87
N ASP A 490 -6.56 -5.58 49.09
CA ASP A 490 -5.30 -6.21 49.48
C ASP A 490 -4.27 -5.21 50.06
N ALA A 491 -2.96 -5.53 50.03
CA ALA A 491 -1.91 -4.65 50.52
C ALA A 491 -1.31 -3.71 49.46
N SER A 492 -1.67 -3.87 48.19
CA SER A 492 -1.19 -3.06 47.06
C SER A 492 -2.06 -1.83 46.78
N GLY A 493 -3.36 -1.95 47.02
CA GLY A 493 -4.33 -0.84 47.00
C GLY A 493 -5.08 -0.66 45.67
N GLU A 494 -4.51 -1.10 44.56
CA GLU A 494 -5.06 -0.92 43.21
C GLU A 494 -4.88 -2.20 42.38
N GLU A 495 -5.79 -2.40 41.42
CA GLU A 495 -5.78 -3.47 40.42
C GLU A 495 -6.14 -2.85 39.05
N LEU A 496 -5.41 -3.19 37.99
CA LEU A 496 -5.73 -2.80 36.62
C LEU A 496 -6.60 -3.86 35.96
N HIS A 497 -7.71 -3.44 35.35
CA HIS A 497 -8.66 -4.28 34.62
C HIS A 497 -8.55 -3.95 33.13
N VAL A 498 -8.24 -4.95 32.30
CA VAL A 498 -8.13 -4.82 30.84
C VAL A 498 -9.20 -5.66 30.17
N ARG A 499 -9.82 -5.13 29.11
CA ARG A 499 -10.99 -5.73 28.45
C ARG A 499 -11.06 -5.38 26.96
N ALA A 500 -11.00 -6.38 26.09
CA ALA A 500 -11.24 -6.18 24.65
C ALA A 500 -12.69 -6.47 24.22
N VAL A 501 -13.18 -5.69 23.24
CA VAL A 501 -14.46 -5.88 22.55
C VAL A 501 -14.29 -5.73 21.03
N ASP A 502 -15.19 -6.35 20.27
CA ASP A 502 -15.39 -6.09 18.85
C ASP A 502 -16.09 -4.72 18.72
N THR A 503 -15.41 -3.74 18.12
CA THR A 503 -15.89 -2.36 17.91
C THR A 503 -17.09 -2.33 16.97
N ALA A 504 -17.12 -3.24 16.01
CA ALA A 504 -18.13 -3.31 14.96
C ALA A 504 -19.51 -3.79 15.46
N THR A 505 -19.58 -4.42 16.63
CA THR A 505 -20.78 -5.04 17.22
C THR A 505 -21.02 -4.67 18.68
N GLY A 506 -19.97 -4.27 19.41
CA GLY A 506 -19.99 -4.04 20.86
C GLY A 506 -20.05 -5.34 21.68
N GLU A 507 -19.83 -6.51 21.06
CA GLU A 507 -19.74 -7.79 21.78
C GLU A 507 -18.31 -8.00 22.33
N PRO A 508 -18.14 -8.42 23.60
CA PRO A 508 -16.79 -8.66 24.14
C PRO A 508 -16.08 -9.85 23.50
N LEU A 509 -14.81 -9.66 23.13
CA LEU A 509 -13.95 -10.74 22.64
C LEU A 509 -13.65 -11.76 23.75
N TRP A 510 -13.40 -11.26 24.96
CA TRP A 510 -12.99 -12.09 26.11
C TRP A 510 -14.16 -12.48 27.01
N SER A 511 -14.08 -13.62 27.69
CA SER A 511 -15.15 -14.08 28.59
C SER A 511 -15.27 -13.26 29.88
N GLU A 512 -14.16 -12.76 30.41
CA GLU A 512 -14.07 -11.94 31.63
C GLU A 512 -12.88 -10.96 31.53
N ASP A 513 -12.85 -9.95 32.38
CA ASP A 513 -11.79 -8.92 32.39
C ASP A 513 -10.46 -9.53 32.87
N LYS A 514 -9.35 -8.98 32.38
CA LYS A 514 -7.99 -9.42 32.75
C LYS A 514 -7.48 -8.49 33.84
N VAL A 515 -7.28 -9.05 35.04
CA VAL A 515 -6.97 -8.28 36.25
C VAL A 515 -5.50 -8.45 36.62
N PHE A 516 -4.77 -7.34 36.66
CA PHE A 516 -3.36 -7.26 36.98
C PHE A 516 -3.16 -6.54 38.32
N PRO A 517 -2.51 -7.17 39.33
CA PRO A 517 -2.43 -6.62 40.68
C PRO A 517 -1.31 -5.59 40.84
N GLY A 518 -1.54 -4.59 41.70
CA GLY A 518 -0.57 -3.55 42.04
C GLY A 518 -0.98 -2.17 41.53
N GLY A 519 -0.30 -1.14 42.02
CA GLY A 519 -0.25 0.18 41.39
C GLY A 519 0.90 0.27 40.37
N GLY A 520 1.34 1.49 40.06
CA GLY A 520 2.51 1.74 39.19
C GLY A 520 2.23 1.71 37.68
N TRP A 521 0.98 1.47 37.29
CA TRP A 521 0.51 1.57 35.90
C TRP A 521 0.68 2.99 35.34
N ASP A 522 0.67 3.10 34.01
CA ASP A 522 0.67 4.38 33.28
C ASP A 522 -0.36 4.36 32.15
N ASN A 523 -0.64 5.53 31.57
CA ASN A 523 -1.60 5.71 30.46
C ASN A 523 -1.00 5.32 29.08
N THR A 524 0.21 4.77 29.05
CA THR A 524 0.89 4.33 27.82
C THR A 524 0.46 2.91 27.44
N TYR A 525 -0.45 2.82 26.46
CA TYR A 525 -0.92 1.56 25.86
C TYR A 525 -0.64 1.56 24.36
N PHE A 526 0.06 0.53 23.90
CA PHE A 526 0.39 0.27 22.50
C PHE A 526 -0.52 -0.83 21.96
N VAL A 527 -1.21 -0.56 20.86
CA VAL A 527 -2.03 -1.56 20.14
C VAL A 527 -1.82 -1.47 18.63
N SER A 528 -1.96 -2.61 17.95
CA SER A 528 -2.02 -2.73 16.48
C SER A 528 -2.86 -3.95 16.08
N GLU A 529 -2.72 -4.47 14.85
CA GLU A 529 -3.46 -5.64 14.37
C GLU A 529 -3.17 -6.87 15.26
N GLU A 530 -1.90 -7.11 15.61
CA GLU A 530 -1.49 -8.24 16.46
C GLU A 530 -1.03 -7.83 17.88
N LEU A 531 -0.43 -6.65 18.08
CA LEU A 531 0.12 -6.24 19.39
C LEU A 531 -0.97 -5.71 20.35
N ILE A 532 -0.84 -6.11 21.62
CA ILE A 532 -1.32 -5.36 22.80
C ILE A 532 -0.16 -5.29 23.80
N SER A 533 0.28 -4.09 24.17
CA SER A 533 1.26 -3.90 25.24
C SER A 533 1.05 -2.66 26.10
N PHE A 534 1.42 -2.77 27.38
CA PHE A 534 1.38 -1.73 28.41
C PHE A 534 2.35 -2.07 29.55
N SER A 535 2.73 -1.08 30.37
CA SER A 535 3.77 -1.24 31.40
C SER A 535 3.30 -0.98 32.84
N GLN A 536 3.97 -1.64 33.80
CA GLN A 536 3.85 -1.41 35.24
C GLN A 536 5.19 -1.00 35.84
N GLU A 537 5.23 0.05 36.65
CA GLU A 537 6.38 0.38 37.50
C GLU A 537 6.53 -0.64 38.64
N VAL A 538 7.71 -1.24 38.76
CA VAL A 538 8.03 -2.28 39.75
C VAL A 538 9.33 -1.99 40.51
N GLU A 539 9.39 -2.35 41.80
CA GLU A 539 10.61 -2.22 42.61
C GLU A 539 11.68 -3.24 42.15
N ALA A 540 12.90 -2.77 41.86
CA ALA A 540 14.03 -3.59 41.45
C ALA A 540 15.27 -3.41 42.35
N ASP A 541 16.23 -4.35 42.25
CA ASP A 541 17.49 -4.38 43.02
C ASP A 541 18.48 -3.29 42.55
N GLY A 542 18.12 -2.02 42.74
CA GLY A 542 18.92 -0.85 42.37
C GLY A 542 18.13 0.44 42.11
N GLY A 543 16.82 0.34 41.89
CA GLY A 543 15.95 1.47 41.55
C GLY A 543 14.57 1.00 41.08
N THR A 544 13.91 1.84 40.27
CA THR A 544 12.70 1.49 39.52
C THR A 544 13.07 0.62 38.30
N ALA A 545 12.19 -0.30 37.92
CA ALA A 545 12.15 -0.94 36.61
C ALA A 545 10.70 -0.99 36.10
N PHE A 546 10.50 -1.38 34.84
CA PHE A 546 9.19 -1.42 34.20
C PHE A 546 8.90 -2.81 33.62
N GLN A 547 7.77 -3.38 34.02
CA GLN A 547 7.29 -4.67 33.56
C GLN A 547 6.30 -4.47 32.41
N HIS A 548 6.71 -4.83 31.20
CA HIS A 548 5.93 -4.69 29.96
C HIS A 548 5.19 -5.99 29.66
N TYR A 549 3.86 -5.94 29.55
CA TYR A 549 2.99 -7.10 29.33
C TYR A 549 2.59 -7.21 27.86
N PHE A 550 2.60 -8.41 27.30
CA PHE A 550 2.14 -8.67 25.92
C PHE A 550 0.89 -9.56 25.98
N LEU A 551 -0.22 -9.12 25.39
CA LEU A 551 -1.53 -9.79 25.50
C LEU A 551 -2.06 -10.25 24.13
N ASP A 552 -2.74 -11.39 24.15
CA ASP A 552 -3.41 -11.96 22.99
C ASP A 552 -4.78 -11.30 22.71
N TRP A 553 -5.01 -10.80 21.49
CA TRP A 553 -6.31 -10.20 21.10
C TRP A 553 -7.51 -11.15 21.22
N ASP A 554 -7.36 -12.44 20.88
CA ASP A 554 -8.48 -13.40 20.86
C ASP A 554 -8.92 -13.83 22.27
N SER A 555 -7.97 -14.07 23.17
CA SER A 555 -8.20 -14.67 24.49
C SER A 555 -7.94 -13.75 25.67
N GLY A 556 -7.13 -12.69 25.49
CA GLY A 556 -6.58 -11.84 26.54
C GLY A 556 -5.65 -12.59 27.50
N GLU A 557 -5.11 -13.74 27.12
CA GLU A 557 -4.02 -14.37 27.89
C GLU A 557 -2.72 -13.61 27.64
N THR A 558 -1.93 -13.41 28.70
CA THR A 558 -0.60 -12.80 28.60
C THR A 558 0.34 -13.77 27.88
N ARG A 559 0.79 -13.40 26.68
CA ARG A 559 1.70 -14.20 25.85
C ARG A 559 3.11 -14.22 26.46
N ASN A 560 3.67 -13.05 26.72
CA ASN A 560 4.93 -12.88 27.44
C ASN A 560 4.91 -11.65 28.37
N THR A 561 5.97 -11.49 29.18
CA THR A 561 6.14 -10.34 30.06
C THR A 561 7.64 -10.03 30.20
N VAL A 562 8.04 -8.86 29.71
CA VAL A 562 9.43 -8.38 29.69
C VAL A 562 9.66 -7.45 30.88
N THR A 563 10.92 -7.27 31.32
CA THR A 563 11.27 -6.27 32.34
C THR A 563 12.47 -5.45 31.88
N SER A 564 12.24 -4.16 31.70
CA SER A 564 13.22 -3.19 31.20
C SER A 564 13.57 -2.16 32.29
N PRO A 565 14.78 -1.60 32.32
CA PRO A 565 15.05 -0.38 33.10
C PRO A 565 14.34 0.86 32.53
N ALA A 566 13.85 0.81 31.28
CA ALA A 566 13.16 1.91 30.60
C ALA A 566 11.64 1.78 30.68
N ARG A 567 10.97 2.92 30.88
CA ARG A 567 9.54 3.09 30.52
C ARG A 567 9.43 3.46 29.05
N ASP A 568 10.35 4.30 28.59
CA ASP A 568 10.33 4.92 27.26
C ASP A 568 10.35 3.84 26.17
N ALA A 569 9.28 3.84 25.37
CA ALA A 569 9.00 2.84 24.36
C ALA A 569 8.13 3.46 23.26
N ALA A 570 8.22 2.90 22.06
CA ALA A 570 7.43 3.31 20.90
C ALA A 570 7.04 2.07 20.10
N ARG A 571 5.79 2.00 19.65
CA ARG A 571 5.33 0.98 18.69
C ARG A 571 5.69 1.41 17.28
N SER A 572 6.15 0.52 16.42
CA SER A 572 6.20 0.72 14.96
C SER A 572 5.66 -0.55 14.27
N GLY A 573 4.59 -0.42 13.47
CA GLY A 573 3.81 -1.59 13.04
C GLY A 573 3.28 -2.39 14.24
N ASP A 574 3.54 -3.71 14.26
CA ASP A 574 3.25 -4.62 15.38
C ASP A 574 4.44 -4.81 16.36
N LEU A 575 5.55 -4.07 16.16
CA LEU A 575 6.74 -4.16 17.00
C LEU A 575 6.72 -3.12 18.12
N LEU A 576 7.28 -3.46 19.28
CA LEU A 576 7.53 -2.55 20.40
C LEU A 576 9.03 -2.33 20.59
N VAL A 577 9.49 -1.12 20.30
CA VAL A 577 10.86 -0.64 20.56
C VAL A 577 10.92 -0.09 21.98
N ILE A 578 11.90 -0.52 22.79
CA ILE A 578 12.13 -0.06 24.16
C ILE A 578 13.58 0.36 24.32
N ALA A 579 13.83 1.60 24.75
CA ALA A 579 15.18 2.13 24.91
C ALA A 579 15.31 3.13 26.09
N PRO A 580 16.28 2.92 27.01
CA PRO A 580 16.46 3.76 28.19
C PRO A 580 17.13 5.10 27.86
N LEU A 581 16.48 6.20 28.26
CA LEU A 581 17.18 7.45 28.50
C LEU A 581 18.31 7.20 29.53
N SER A 582 19.54 7.64 29.24
CA SER A 582 20.75 7.36 30.04
C SER A 582 21.21 5.89 30.12
N GLY A 583 20.71 4.98 29.25
CA GLY A 583 21.38 3.71 28.93
C GLY A 583 21.83 3.70 27.47
N ASN A 584 22.22 2.56 26.89
CA ASN A 584 22.64 2.47 25.48
C ASN A 584 22.00 1.34 24.66
N THR A 585 21.27 0.40 25.28
CA THR A 585 20.68 -0.76 24.59
C THR A 585 19.25 -0.50 24.11
N PHE A 586 19.00 -0.62 22.81
CA PHE A 586 17.67 -0.71 22.22
C PHE A 586 17.26 -2.18 22.15
N ASN A 587 16.00 -2.45 22.50
CA ASN A 587 15.43 -3.80 22.51
C ASN A 587 14.11 -3.74 21.73
N VAL A 588 13.88 -4.68 20.82
CA VAL A 588 12.67 -4.74 19.99
C VAL A 588 11.98 -6.08 20.19
N TYR A 589 10.69 -5.99 20.47
CA TYR A 589 9.82 -7.14 20.74
C TYR A 589 8.69 -7.19 19.73
N ASP A 590 8.29 -8.40 19.34
CA ASP A 590 7.09 -8.63 18.52
C ASP A 590 5.79 -8.62 19.35
N ALA A 591 4.66 -8.91 18.70
CA ALA A 591 3.35 -9.00 19.33
C ALA A 591 3.22 -10.14 20.38
N ASP A 592 4.05 -11.19 20.29
CA ASP A 592 4.13 -12.24 21.30
C ASP A 592 5.03 -11.82 22.48
N GLY A 593 5.83 -10.77 22.30
CA GLY A 593 6.87 -10.33 23.21
C GLY A 593 8.14 -11.16 23.11
N GLU A 594 8.36 -11.89 22.00
CA GLU A 594 9.67 -12.50 21.73
C GLU A 594 10.65 -11.42 21.22
N ASP A 595 11.92 -11.59 21.57
CA ASP A 595 13.01 -10.68 21.22
C ASP A 595 13.39 -10.88 19.74
N VAL A 596 13.17 -9.84 18.93
CA VAL A 596 13.49 -9.88 17.49
C VAL A 596 14.82 -9.20 17.16
N ALA A 597 15.18 -8.16 17.92
CA ALA A 597 16.45 -7.45 17.78
C ALA A 597 16.88 -6.75 19.09
N GLU A 598 18.18 -6.82 19.40
CA GLU A 598 18.87 -6.11 20.50
C GLU A 598 20.11 -5.44 19.90
N TRP A 599 20.30 -4.13 20.11
CA TRP A 599 21.50 -3.41 19.68
C TRP A 599 21.94 -2.33 20.68
N GLU A 600 23.24 -2.01 20.68
CA GLU A 600 23.83 -0.97 21.53
C GLU A 600 24.22 0.27 20.70
N LEU A 601 23.96 1.47 21.24
CA LEU A 601 24.49 2.72 20.71
C LEU A 601 25.97 2.89 21.06
N GLY A 602 26.75 3.38 20.09
CA GLY A 602 28.15 3.76 20.26
C GLY A 602 29.14 2.59 20.35
N ASP A 603 30.43 2.92 20.47
CA ASP A 603 31.52 1.95 20.56
C ASP A 603 31.67 1.47 22.02
N ALA A 604 31.54 0.16 22.27
CA ALA A 604 31.44 -0.42 23.64
C ALA A 604 32.70 -0.30 24.54
N GLU A 605 33.73 0.46 24.12
CA GLU A 605 34.82 0.90 25.01
C GLU A 605 34.57 2.29 25.64
N GLU A 606 33.61 3.08 25.13
CA GLU A 606 33.27 4.41 25.63
C GLU A 606 31.93 4.42 26.39
N SER A 607 31.78 5.31 27.37
CA SER A 607 30.58 5.38 28.23
C SER A 607 29.50 6.28 27.62
N VAL A 608 29.06 5.91 26.43
CA VAL A 608 28.03 6.61 25.64
C VAL A 608 26.64 6.15 26.09
N THR A 609 25.66 7.07 26.10
CA THR A 609 24.26 6.77 26.43
C THR A 609 23.28 7.56 25.56
N THR A 610 22.10 7.01 25.29
CA THR A 610 20.96 7.70 24.67
C THR A 610 20.58 8.94 25.47
N ALA A 611 20.64 10.10 24.84
CA ALA A 611 20.18 11.38 25.36
C ALA A 611 18.73 11.69 24.92
N SER A 612 18.39 11.35 23.68
CA SER A 612 17.02 11.42 23.12
C SER A 612 16.88 10.41 21.98
N TRP A 613 15.65 10.00 21.65
CA TRP A 613 15.32 9.15 20.51
C TRP A 613 13.84 9.24 20.16
N ASP A 614 13.48 9.00 18.91
CA ASP A 614 12.09 8.83 18.45
C ASP A 614 12.07 8.09 17.09
N LEU A 615 10.87 7.74 16.60
CA LEU A 615 10.67 7.11 15.29
C LEU A 615 10.78 8.14 14.14
N VAL A 616 11.01 7.65 12.92
CA VAL A 616 10.97 8.47 11.69
C VAL A 616 9.56 8.43 11.11
N GLY A 617 8.78 9.51 11.28
CA GLY A 617 7.35 9.57 10.92
C GLY A 617 7.07 9.48 9.42
N SER A 618 5.93 8.89 9.04
CA SER A 618 5.53 8.64 7.64
C SER A 618 4.30 9.47 7.24
N PRO A 619 4.19 9.98 5.99
CA PRO A 619 2.96 10.59 5.47
C PRO A 619 1.68 9.74 5.59
N ASP A 620 1.81 8.43 5.77
CA ASP A 620 0.69 7.52 6.04
C ASP A 620 0.08 7.74 7.45
N ASP A 621 0.87 8.15 8.45
CA ASP A 621 0.40 8.51 9.80
C ASP A 621 -0.60 9.70 9.76
N ILE A 622 -0.54 10.54 8.72
CA ILE A 622 -1.46 11.65 8.46
C ILE A 622 -2.68 11.22 7.61
N ALA A 623 -2.60 10.11 6.89
CA ALA A 623 -3.74 9.55 6.18
C ALA A 623 -4.71 8.85 7.13
N GLU A 624 -4.18 8.10 8.12
CA GLU A 624 -4.93 7.24 9.02
C GLU A 624 -4.54 7.50 10.50
N PRO A 625 -4.76 8.72 11.04
CA PRO A 625 -4.32 9.12 12.39
C PRO A 625 -4.96 8.32 13.54
N ALA A 626 -6.11 7.68 13.31
CA ALA A 626 -6.72 6.74 14.26
C ALA A 626 -6.09 5.33 14.24
N GLN A 627 -5.15 5.07 13.31
CA GLN A 627 -4.45 3.80 13.12
C GLN A 627 -2.99 4.05 12.69
N THR A 628 -2.30 5.03 13.30
CA THR A 628 -0.94 5.40 12.91
C THR A 628 -0.03 4.17 12.83
N VAL A 629 0.66 3.98 11.72
CA VAL A 629 1.68 2.91 11.61
C VAL A 629 2.88 3.21 12.51
N ASN A 630 3.02 4.48 12.92
CA ASN A 630 4.10 5.04 13.70
C ASN A 630 5.41 4.93 12.93
N GLY A 631 5.51 5.75 11.89
CA GLY A 631 6.72 5.89 11.10
C GLY A 631 6.98 4.81 10.05
N ASP A 632 8.17 4.89 9.45
CA ASP A 632 8.57 4.12 8.28
C ASP A 632 9.43 2.88 8.58
N GLY A 633 9.46 2.42 9.84
CA GLY A 633 10.28 1.30 10.30
C GLY A 633 11.71 1.70 10.71
N ARG A 634 12.01 3.00 10.82
CA ARG A 634 13.28 3.54 11.30
C ARG A 634 13.14 4.29 12.61
N VAL A 635 14.22 4.30 13.38
CA VAL A 635 14.37 5.05 14.63
C VAL A 635 15.61 5.94 14.54
N TRP A 636 15.51 7.20 14.98
CA TRP A 636 16.67 8.06 15.19
C TRP A 636 17.00 8.09 16.68
N ALA A 637 18.29 8.08 16.99
CA ALA A 637 18.79 8.09 18.36
C ALA A 637 19.99 9.02 18.48
N LEU A 638 19.99 9.84 19.53
CA LEU A 638 20.95 10.90 19.78
C LEU A 638 21.73 10.59 21.05
N THR A 639 23.06 10.51 20.93
CA THR A 639 23.94 10.04 22.00
C THR A 639 24.59 11.18 22.79
N SER A 640 24.95 10.90 24.05
CA SER A 640 25.54 11.82 25.03
C SER A 640 26.86 12.50 24.64
N ASP A 641 27.50 12.04 23.56
CA ASP A 641 28.72 12.58 22.95
C ASP A 641 28.43 13.45 21.70
N ASN A 642 27.16 13.78 21.46
CA ASN A 642 26.64 14.56 20.33
C ASN A 642 26.74 13.84 18.97
N VAL A 643 26.37 12.56 18.90
CA VAL A 643 26.19 11.85 17.61
C VAL A 643 24.71 11.51 17.40
N LEU A 644 24.18 11.94 16.26
CA LEU A 644 22.89 11.51 15.76
C LEU A 644 23.09 10.25 14.91
N HIS A 645 22.39 9.18 15.24
CA HIS A 645 22.34 7.93 14.48
C HIS A 645 20.92 7.68 13.97
N VAL A 646 20.79 6.97 12.85
CA VAL A 646 19.51 6.41 12.38
C VAL A 646 19.67 4.91 12.12
N TYR A 647 18.77 4.11 12.68
CA TYR A 647 18.76 2.64 12.57
C TYR A 647 17.47 2.13 11.91
N GLU A 648 17.55 0.98 11.25
CA GLU A 648 16.37 0.19 10.86
C GLU A 648 15.98 -0.77 12.00
N ILE A 649 14.68 -0.87 12.30
CA ILE A 649 14.18 -1.42 13.57
C ILE A 649 14.19 -2.96 13.61
N GLU A 650 14.01 -3.65 12.48
CA GLU A 650 13.97 -5.13 12.45
C GLU A 650 15.37 -5.77 12.50
N SER A 651 16.38 -5.04 12.01
CA SER A 651 17.75 -5.52 11.85
C SER A 651 18.75 -4.95 12.86
N GLY A 652 18.49 -3.75 13.38
CA GLY A 652 19.48 -2.96 14.11
C GLY A 652 20.62 -2.45 13.22
N ASP A 653 20.50 -2.51 11.88
CA ASP A 653 21.51 -1.98 10.96
C ASP A 653 21.53 -0.43 11.06
N LEU A 654 22.71 0.12 11.36
CA LEU A 654 22.97 1.57 11.30
C LEU A 654 22.91 2.04 9.84
N LEU A 655 21.99 2.94 9.53
CA LEU A 655 21.76 3.49 8.19
C LEU A 655 22.63 4.71 7.91
N ALA A 656 22.74 5.62 8.89
CA ALA A 656 23.53 6.85 8.81
C ALA A 656 23.91 7.36 10.21
N GLU A 657 25.02 8.09 10.33
CA GLU A 657 25.47 8.75 11.57
C GLU A 657 26.10 10.13 11.32
N ARG A 658 25.96 11.07 12.26
CA ARG A 658 26.46 12.45 12.12
C ARG A 658 26.81 13.10 13.46
N GLU A 659 28.00 13.70 13.57
CA GLU A 659 28.35 14.63 14.66
C GLU A 659 27.44 15.88 14.59
N VAL A 660 26.80 16.26 15.71
CA VAL A 660 25.90 17.42 15.84
C VAL A 660 26.40 18.45 16.86
N GLU A 661 25.85 19.67 16.88
CA GLU A 661 26.39 20.75 17.72
C GLU A 661 26.15 20.50 19.23
N THR A 662 24.94 20.11 19.63
CA THR A 662 24.63 19.65 21.00
C THR A 662 23.43 18.70 21.06
N VAL A 663 23.39 17.82 22.06
CA VAL A 663 22.17 17.06 22.42
C VAL A 663 21.04 17.93 22.99
N GLU A 664 21.33 19.19 23.32
CA GLU A 664 20.35 20.15 23.86
C GLU A 664 19.54 20.87 22.76
N ASP A 665 19.84 20.65 21.47
CA ASP A 665 19.06 21.15 20.33
C ASP A 665 17.79 20.29 20.12
N HIS A 666 16.87 20.76 19.25
CA HIS A 666 15.61 20.08 19.01
C HIS A 666 15.62 19.25 17.73
N TYR A 667 15.31 17.96 17.83
CA TYR A 667 15.37 16.98 16.74
C TYR A 667 13.98 16.40 16.45
N PHE A 668 13.64 16.23 15.17
CA PHE A 668 12.41 15.61 14.71
C PHE A 668 12.65 14.93 13.35
N ALA A 669 12.10 13.73 13.11
CA ALA A 669 12.33 12.99 11.87
C ALA A 669 11.02 12.65 11.15
N TRP A 670 10.95 12.94 9.85
CA TRP A 670 9.74 12.83 9.04
C TRP A 670 10.07 12.67 7.55
N ASP A 671 9.38 11.76 6.86
CA ASP A 671 9.47 11.55 5.41
C ASP A 671 10.93 11.48 4.90
N GLY A 672 11.71 10.61 5.54
CA GLY A 672 13.12 10.37 5.23
C GLY A 672 14.09 11.50 5.58
N LYS A 673 13.67 12.55 6.31
CA LYS A 673 14.53 13.68 6.68
C LYS A 673 14.57 13.87 8.20
N VAL A 674 15.69 14.37 8.72
CA VAL A 674 15.81 14.86 10.10
C VAL A 674 15.88 16.39 10.10
N TYR A 675 14.99 17.00 10.85
CA TYR A 675 14.90 18.44 11.09
C TYR A 675 15.56 18.75 12.44
N VAL A 676 16.49 19.71 12.45
CA VAL A 676 17.24 20.10 13.65
C VAL A 676 17.14 21.60 13.88
N GLY A 677 16.44 22.00 14.94
CA GLY A 677 16.30 23.37 15.39
C GLY A 677 17.42 23.74 16.38
N VAL A 678 18.43 24.46 15.88
CA VAL A 678 19.65 24.81 16.63
C VAL A 678 19.54 26.19 17.25
N VAL A 679 19.45 26.27 18.58
CA VAL A 679 19.13 27.52 19.30
C VAL A 679 20.34 28.47 19.32
N LYS A 680 20.14 29.73 18.90
CA LYS A 680 21.20 30.76 18.87
C LYS A 680 21.00 31.82 19.97
N THR A 681 21.93 32.79 20.02
CA THR A 681 21.84 33.93 20.96
C THR A 681 20.65 34.86 20.68
N THR A 682 20.13 34.82 19.45
CA THR A 682 18.90 35.45 18.98
C THR A 682 18.35 34.58 17.85
N GLY A 683 17.14 34.04 17.99
CA GLY A 683 16.59 33.12 17.00
C GLY A 683 17.24 31.74 16.97
N TYR A 684 17.11 31.03 15.86
CA TYR A 684 17.58 29.66 15.66
C TYR A 684 17.89 29.37 14.19
N ASP A 685 18.70 28.34 13.91
CA ASP A 685 18.79 27.75 12.56
C ASP A 685 17.81 26.57 12.50
N LEU A 686 17.08 26.38 11.40
CA LEU A 686 16.41 25.11 11.09
C LEU A 686 17.19 24.40 9.98
N ASN A 687 17.92 23.36 10.35
CA ASN A 687 18.70 22.54 9.41
C ASN A 687 17.93 21.27 9.03
N VAL A 688 18.10 20.81 7.79
CA VAL A 688 17.44 19.61 7.26
C VAL A 688 18.47 18.65 6.69
N TYR A 689 18.44 17.41 7.16
CA TYR A 689 19.36 16.32 6.79
C TYR A 689 18.61 15.17 6.11
N ASP A 690 19.15 14.66 5.00
CA ASP A 690 18.56 13.54 4.23
C ASP A 690 19.10 12.18 4.72
N ILE A 691 18.22 11.33 5.26
CA ILE A 691 18.58 10.01 5.80
C ILE A 691 19.05 9.07 4.68
N GLU A 692 18.49 9.18 3.47
CA GLU A 692 18.85 8.35 2.31
C GLU A 692 20.23 8.71 1.72
N ASN A 693 20.79 9.86 2.14
CA ASN A 693 22.06 10.39 1.66
C ASN A 693 23.04 10.67 2.83
N ASP A 694 23.15 9.72 3.77
CA ASP A 694 24.18 9.71 4.83
C ASP A 694 24.12 10.94 5.77
N LEU A 695 22.91 11.45 6.02
CA LEU A 695 22.62 12.69 6.77
C LEU A 695 23.35 13.92 6.19
N ASP A 696 23.57 13.97 4.87
CA ASP A 696 23.98 15.20 4.17
C ASP A 696 22.96 16.33 4.40
N GLU A 697 23.47 17.56 4.47
CA GLU A 697 22.67 18.77 4.66
C GLU A 697 22.04 19.19 3.33
N VAL A 698 20.71 19.15 3.26
CA VAL A 698 19.95 19.51 2.04
C VAL A 698 19.40 20.94 2.08
N ASP A 699 18.98 21.42 3.26
CA ASP A 699 18.46 22.78 3.46
C ASP A 699 18.83 23.35 4.85
N SER A 700 18.83 24.68 4.96
CA SER A 700 19.13 25.42 6.19
C SER A 700 18.56 26.85 6.12
N GLU A 701 17.64 27.19 7.04
CA GLU A 701 17.03 28.52 7.16
C GLU A 701 17.45 29.19 8.48
N GLU A 702 18.02 30.40 8.41
CA GLU A 702 18.41 31.23 9.56
C GLU A 702 17.23 32.14 9.98
N VAL A 703 16.63 31.86 11.14
CA VAL A 703 15.53 32.69 11.69
C VAL A 703 16.11 33.78 12.59
N GLU A 704 16.26 35.01 12.07
CA GLU A 704 16.91 36.14 12.80
C GLU A 704 16.28 36.46 14.18
N SER A 705 14.99 36.14 14.38
CA SER A 705 14.27 36.38 15.63
C SER A 705 13.16 35.35 15.85
N GLY A 706 13.25 34.64 16.96
CA GLY A 706 12.29 33.64 17.42
C GLY A 706 12.81 33.00 18.70
N THR A 707 12.05 32.06 19.27
CA THR A 707 12.49 31.15 20.34
C THR A 707 11.83 29.80 20.08
N LEU A 708 12.53 28.69 20.26
CA LEU A 708 11.92 27.36 20.12
C LEU A 708 11.20 26.96 21.42
N ALA A 709 10.03 26.33 21.29
CA ALA A 709 9.32 25.72 22.42
C ALA A 709 9.93 24.35 22.79
N ASP A 710 9.53 23.79 23.94
CA ASP A 710 9.70 22.35 24.16
C ASP A 710 8.93 21.56 23.08
N TYR A 711 9.53 20.50 22.52
CA TYR A 711 9.05 19.77 21.34
C TYR A 711 8.54 20.70 20.22
N PRO A 712 9.43 21.48 19.58
CA PRO A 712 9.01 22.59 18.74
C PRO A 712 8.69 22.18 17.30
N ILE A 713 9.25 21.08 16.79
CA ILE A 713 9.09 20.67 15.40
C ILE A 713 8.14 19.47 15.35
N LYS A 714 7.09 19.54 14.52
CA LYS A 714 6.22 18.39 14.24
C LYS A 714 5.68 18.40 12.81
N ALA A 715 5.21 17.26 12.32
CA ALA A 715 4.49 17.20 11.06
C ALA A 715 3.08 17.81 11.21
N CYS A 716 2.69 18.64 10.25
CA CYS A 716 1.37 19.29 10.21
C CYS A 716 0.68 19.13 8.84
N GLY A 717 1.24 18.30 7.97
CA GLY A 717 0.63 17.85 6.73
C GLY A 717 1.56 16.92 5.99
N ALA A 718 1.06 16.15 5.03
CA ALA A 718 1.83 15.11 4.34
C ALA A 718 3.15 15.58 3.69
N ALA A 719 3.28 16.87 3.40
CA ALA A 719 4.52 17.52 2.97
C ALA A 719 4.73 18.88 3.69
N LEU A 720 4.27 19.00 4.95
CA LEU A 720 4.38 20.21 5.75
C LEU A 720 4.92 19.88 7.15
N VAL A 721 5.98 20.57 7.53
CA VAL A 721 6.54 20.55 8.91
C VAL A 721 6.29 21.91 9.54
N CYS A 722 5.77 21.91 10.76
CA CYS A 722 5.47 23.11 11.53
C CYS A 722 6.47 23.27 12.68
N VAL A 723 6.88 24.51 12.93
CA VAL A 723 7.79 24.89 14.02
C VAL A 723 7.06 25.84 14.98
N ARG A 724 7.06 25.49 16.26
CA ARG A 724 6.34 26.13 17.36
C ARG A 724 7.25 27.05 18.16
N GLU A 725 6.89 28.33 18.22
CA GLU A 725 7.58 29.36 18.99
C GLU A 725 6.70 29.87 20.14
N PRO A 726 7.14 29.87 21.41
CA PRO A 726 6.29 30.28 22.54
C PRO A 726 6.26 31.80 22.70
N ILE A 727 5.08 32.35 23.00
CA ILE A 727 4.93 33.79 23.25
C ILE A 727 5.31 34.12 24.71
N GLU A 728 6.21 35.09 24.89
CA GLU A 728 6.72 35.48 26.23
C GLU A 728 5.58 35.90 27.19
N ASP A 729 5.70 35.52 28.46
CA ASP A 729 4.70 35.69 29.54
C ASP A 729 3.34 34.98 29.33
N LEU A 730 3.15 34.16 28.28
CA LEU A 730 1.97 33.32 28.08
C LEU A 730 2.26 31.82 28.32
N THR A 731 1.21 31.01 28.37
CA THR A 731 1.28 29.55 28.57
C THR A 731 0.29 28.90 27.63
N ASP A 732 0.73 27.87 26.92
CA ASP A 732 -0.02 27.18 25.85
C ASP A 732 -0.43 28.12 24.68
N VAL A 733 0.32 29.21 24.48
CA VAL A 733 0.14 30.17 23.37
C VAL A 733 1.43 30.34 22.56
N TYR A 734 1.30 30.22 21.24
CA TYR A 734 2.42 30.11 20.30
C TYR A 734 2.26 31.01 19.05
N THR A 735 3.37 31.23 18.38
CA THR A 735 3.47 31.55 16.94
C THR A 735 3.92 30.28 16.22
N TRP A 736 3.45 30.05 15.00
CA TRP A 736 3.82 28.85 14.23
C TRP A 736 4.36 29.20 12.84
N ARG A 737 5.55 28.69 12.50
CA ARG A 737 6.10 28.71 11.14
C ARG A 737 5.80 27.40 10.43
N VAL A 738 5.52 27.46 9.12
CA VAL A 738 5.22 26.30 8.27
C VAL A 738 6.26 26.19 7.15
N TYR A 739 6.84 25.01 7.01
CA TYR A 739 7.87 24.67 6.04
C TYR A 739 7.35 23.59 5.07
N ASP A 740 7.71 23.72 3.79
CA ASP A 740 7.33 22.81 2.71
C ASP A 740 8.40 21.72 2.57
N ALA A 741 8.08 20.49 3.00
CA ALA A 741 9.02 19.36 3.10
C ALA A 741 9.39 18.72 1.75
N ASP A 742 8.56 18.92 0.71
CA ASP A 742 8.85 18.60 -0.70
C ASP A 742 9.78 19.66 -1.33
N GLY A 743 9.68 20.89 -0.83
CA GLY A 743 10.12 22.08 -1.54
C GLY A 743 11.14 22.95 -0.83
N GLU A 744 11.73 22.45 0.27
CA GLU A 744 12.91 22.95 0.97
C GLU A 744 12.90 24.48 1.13
N LYS A 745 11.90 24.95 1.89
CA LYS A 745 11.68 26.37 2.23
C LYS A 745 10.57 26.58 3.27
N PHE A 746 10.64 27.72 3.95
CA PHE A 746 9.50 28.36 4.61
C PHE A 746 8.37 28.74 3.63
N VAL A 747 7.10 28.58 4.03
CA VAL A 747 5.91 28.92 3.22
C VAL A 747 4.83 29.74 3.92
N HIS A 748 4.70 29.68 5.26
CA HIS A 748 3.70 30.46 6.00
C HIS A 748 4.09 30.69 7.45
N GLU A 749 3.51 31.72 8.07
CA GLU A 749 3.69 32.06 9.48
C GLU A 749 2.35 32.51 10.06
N PHE A 750 1.92 31.81 11.11
CA PHE A 750 0.74 32.13 11.91
C PHE A 750 1.17 33.03 13.08
N GLU A 751 1.18 34.35 12.82
CA GLU A 751 1.38 35.43 13.77
C GLU A 751 0.14 36.35 13.74
N ASP A 752 -0.42 36.72 14.90
CA ASP A 752 -1.56 37.66 15.00
C ASP A 752 -1.42 38.55 16.25
N GLU A 753 -1.78 39.84 16.12
CA GLU A 753 -1.53 40.88 17.15
C GLU A 753 -2.48 40.78 18.37
N ASP A 754 -3.59 40.03 18.27
CA ASP A 754 -4.74 40.07 19.20
C ASP A 754 -4.90 38.83 20.12
N GLY A 755 -4.08 37.77 20.02
CA GLY A 755 -4.24 36.60 20.92
C GLY A 755 -3.26 35.41 20.81
N GLY A 756 -2.66 35.14 19.65
CA GLY A 756 -1.79 33.97 19.44
C GLY A 756 -2.53 32.64 19.28
N TYR A 757 -1.77 31.56 19.08
CA TYR A 757 -2.27 30.25 18.62
C TYR A 757 -2.14 29.14 19.69
N GLY A 758 -3.07 28.19 19.67
CA GLY A 758 -2.97 26.92 20.39
C GLY A 758 -2.17 25.90 19.57
N ASP A 759 -2.69 24.69 19.40
CA ASP A 759 -2.04 23.68 18.55
C ASP A 759 -2.38 23.80 17.05
N ILE A 760 -1.62 23.08 16.22
CA ILE A 760 -1.83 22.93 14.78
C ILE A 760 -1.75 21.45 14.40
N GLU A 761 -2.87 20.88 13.96
CA GLU A 761 -2.98 19.49 13.53
C GLU A 761 -3.15 19.35 12.01
N PRO A 762 -2.65 18.25 11.41
CA PRO A 762 -2.94 17.88 10.05
C PRO A 762 -4.38 17.38 9.91
N LEU A 763 -5.05 17.79 8.83
CA LEU A 763 -6.32 17.23 8.37
C LEU A 763 -6.18 16.81 6.91
N GLY A 764 -5.17 15.98 6.66
CA GLY A 764 -4.70 15.55 5.34
C GLY A 764 -3.94 16.64 4.59
N ASP A 765 -4.49 17.13 3.47
CA ASP A 765 -4.03 18.35 2.77
C ASP A 765 -4.71 19.63 3.29
N ARG A 766 -5.09 19.64 4.58
CA ARG A 766 -5.60 20.82 5.31
C ARG A 766 -4.86 20.96 6.63
N LEU A 767 -4.84 22.18 7.15
CA LEU A 767 -4.36 22.50 8.50
C LEU A 767 -5.57 22.81 9.37
N MET A 768 -5.61 22.22 10.57
CA MET A 768 -6.57 22.51 11.62
C MET A 768 -5.84 23.26 12.73
N VAL A 769 -6.13 24.55 12.86
CA VAL A 769 -5.34 25.50 13.65
C VAL A 769 -6.21 26.04 14.77
N GLU A 770 -5.74 25.90 16.01
CA GLU A 770 -6.39 26.48 17.18
C GLU A 770 -5.83 27.88 17.44
N TYR A 771 -6.68 28.81 17.86
CA TYR A 771 -6.26 30.17 18.18
C TYR A 771 -7.15 30.84 19.23
N TYR A 772 -6.58 31.77 19.97
CA TYR A 772 -7.27 32.49 21.04
C TYR A 772 -8.04 33.70 20.51
N ALA A 773 -9.32 33.77 20.82
CA ALA A 773 -10.22 34.87 20.45
C ALA A 773 -10.65 35.67 21.69
N GLY A 774 -9.67 36.16 22.44
CA GLY A 774 -9.83 36.59 23.83
C GLY A 774 -9.57 35.40 24.77
N ASP A 775 -10.43 35.19 25.76
CA ASP A 775 -10.31 34.05 26.69
C ASP A 775 -10.81 32.71 26.08
N ASP A 776 -11.41 32.73 24.88
CA ASP A 776 -11.94 31.54 24.19
C ASP A 776 -10.88 30.94 23.23
N LEU A 777 -10.51 29.67 23.41
CA LEU A 777 -9.77 28.88 22.40
C LEU A 777 -10.72 28.43 21.28
N ARG A 778 -10.29 28.51 20.02
CA ARG A 778 -11.16 28.33 18.84
C ARG A 778 -10.46 27.66 17.66
N THR A 779 -11.12 26.69 17.02
CA THR A 779 -10.56 25.95 15.87
C THR A 779 -10.91 26.61 14.53
N GLN A 780 -9.93 26.69 13.63
CA GLN A 780 -10.01 27.23 12.26
C GLN A 780 -9.36 26.25 11.27
N ILE A 781 -10.07 25.89 10.20
CA ILE A 781 -9.50 25.11 9.09
C ILE A 781 -8.91 26.07 8.05
N PHE A 782 -7.71 25.75 7.57
CA PHE A 782 -6.97 26.42 6.51
C PHE A 782 -6.67 25.47 5.33
N ASP A 783 -6.70 26.00 4.11
CA ASP A 783 -6.38 25.29 2.87
C ASP A 783 -4.87 25.22 2.57
N LYS A 784 -4.46 24.48 1.51
CA LYS A 784 -3.03 24.38 1.10
C LYS A 784 -2.45 25.71 0.55
N GLY A 785 -3.28 26.74 0.35
CA GLY A 785 -2.87 28.12 0.12
C GLY A 785 -2.91 29.01 1.37
N PHE A 786 -3.22 28.44 2.54
CA PHE A 786 -3.46 29.13 3.81
C PHE A 786 -4.67 30.10 3.80
N ASP A 787 -5.65 29.86 2.91
CA ASP A 787 -6.96 30.53 2.96
C ASP A 787 -7.90 29.82 3.96
N LYS A 788 -8.77 30.59 4.64
CA LYS A 788 -9.69 30.09 5.67
C LYS A 788 -10.92 29.39 5.07
N GLU A 789 -11.11 28.09 5.34
CA GLU A 789 -12.20 27.28 4.80
C GLU A 789 -13.50 27.35 5.65
N ASN A 790 -13.38 27.34 6.98
CA ASN A 790 -14.53 27.39 7.91
C ASN A 790 -14.68 28.76 8.61
N ASN A 791 -15.79 28.92 9.35
CA ASN A 791 -15.86 29.93 10.39
C ASN A 791 -15.25 29.36 11.67
N SER A 792 -14.54 30.20 12.43
CA SER A 792 -14.14 30.00 13.82
C SER A 792 -15.15 29.17 14.64
N LEU A 793 -14.71 28.02 15.13
CA LEU A 793 -15.49 27.10 15.97
C LEU A 793 -15.20 27.36 17.47
N GLU A 794 -16.07 26.88 18.35
CA GLU A 794 -15.95 27.06 19.82
C GLU A 794 -15.53 25.76 20.53
N GLU A 795 -15.09 24.77 19.75
CA GLU A 795 -14.61 23.47 20.21
C GLU A 795 -13.23 23.16 19.60
N THR A 796 -12.41 22.40 20.33
CA THR A 796 -11.19 21.73 19.85
C THR A 796 -11.57 20.37 19.22
N TYR A 797 -10.75 19.82 18.31
CA TYR A 797 -11.09 18.59 17.57
C TYR A 797 -9.83 17.76 17.28
N ASP A 798 -9.95 16.43 17.33
CA ASP A 798 -8.89 15.47 17.03
C ASP A 798 -9.13 14.83 15.64
N ALA A 799 -8.07 14.61 14.85
CA ALA A 799 -8.19 14.02 13.51
C ALA A 799 -8.42 12.49 13.60
N ILE A 800 -9.53 11.99 13.04
CA ILE A 800 -9.91 10.57 13.07
C ILE A 800 -9.74 9.86 11.71
N ASP A 801 -9.67 10.64 10.63
CA ASP A 801 -9.21 10.22 9.32
C ASP A 801 -8.61 11.42 8.60
N GLY A 802 -7.82 11.19 7.56
CA GLY A 802 -7.16 12.25 6.79
C GLY A 802 -8.09 13.29 6.12
N GLY A 803 -9.42 13.24 6.27
CA GLY A 803 -10.33 14.31 5.85
C GLY A 803 -11.39 14.71 6.88
N SER A 804 -11.32 14.21 8.12
CA SER A 804 -12.37 14.40 9.12
C SER A 804 -11.81 14.36 10.54
N ALA A 805 -12.29 15.28 11.38
CA ALA A 805 -11.97 15.36 12.79
C ALA A 805 -13.24 15.17 13.65
N LEU A 806 -13.07 14.85 14.93
CA LEU A 806 -14.15 14.62 15.89
C LEU A 806 -13.75 15.27 17.23
N THR A 807 -14.72 15.84 17.93
CA THR A 807 -14.55 16.25 19.34
C THR A 807 -15.44 15.39 20.22
N TRP A 808 -14.99 15.11 21.44
CA TRP A 808 -15.70 14.31 22.43
C TRP A 808 -15.38 14.78 23.86
N PRO A 809 -16.15 14.38 24.89
CA PRO A 809 -15.75 14.52 26.28
C PRO A 809 -14.44 13.76 26.58
N SER A 810 -13.30 14.45 26.47
CA SER A 810 -12.01 14.06 27.03
C SER A 810 -11.80 14.72 28.40
N SER A 811 -11.10 14.01 29.30
CA SER A 811 -10.79 14.48 30.64
C SER A 811 -9.28 14.41 30.87
N SER A 812 -8.65 15.53 31.21
CA SER A 812 -7.24 15.58 31.61
C SER A 812 -7.03 15.17 33.07
N GLY A 813 -7.86 14.27 33.60
CA GLY A 813 -7.80 13.81 34.97
C GLY A 813 -8.88 12.78 35.36
N PHE A 814 -8.87 12.41 36.63
CA PHE A 814 -9.48 11.19 37.17
C PHE A 814 -11.03 11.22 37.36
N ALA A 815 -11.75 12.06 36.61
CA ALA A 815 -13.19 12.25 36.78
C ALA A 815 -13.90 12.29 35.42
N THR A 816 -15.21 12.04 35.42
CA THR A 816 -16.02 12.18 34.20
C THR A 816 -16.04 13.62 33.70
N SER A 817 -15.78 13.79 32.42
CA SER A 817 -16.08 15.02 31.68
C SER A 817 -17.48 14.91 31.07
N THR A 818 -18.16 16.04 30.88
CA THR A 818 -19.47 16.09 30.22
C THR A 818 -19.38 17.05 29.04
N GLY A 819 -19.50 16.51 27.82
CA GLY A 819 -19.21 17.21 26.57
C GLY A 819 -20.23 16.91 25.48
N ASN A 820 -20.07 17.57 24.34
CA ASN A 820 -20.77 17.22 23.12
C ASN A 820 -19.89 16.25 22.30
N VAL A 821 -20.50 15.44 21.44
CA VAL A 821 -19.79 14.71 20.38
C VAL A 821 -20.15 15.37 19.07
N ILE A 822 -19.16 15.94 18.38
CA ILE A 822 -19.36 16.74 17.16
C ILE A 822 -18.33 16.34 16.12
N GLY A 823 -18.79 15.92 14.95
CA GLY A 823 -17.93 15.66 13.79
C GLY A 823 -17.65 16.93 13.00
N LEU A 824 -16.41 17.08 12.53
CA LEU A 824 -15.92 18.18 11.71
C LEU A 824 -15.37 17.64 10.40
N GLY A 825 -15.91 18.11 9.28
CA GLY A 825 -15.35 17.85 7.95
C GLY A 825 -14.24 18.84 7.60
N ARG A 826 -13.27 18.40 6.79
CA ARG A 826 -12.24 19.27 6.18
C ARG A 826 -12.78 20.43 5.32
N ASP A 827 -14.06 20.42 4.95
CA ASP A 827 -14.78 21.53 4.31
C ASP A 827 -15.44 22.52 5.31
N GLY A 828 -15.21 22.35 6.61
CA GLY A 828 -15.80 23.16 7.67
C GLY A 828 -17.23 22.79 8.06
N SER A 829 -17.79 21.69 7.55
CA SER A 829 -19.10 21.20 8.00
C SER A 829 -19.04 20.61 9.41
N ARG A 830 -19.98 21.01 10.27
CA ARG A 830 -20.09 20.59 11.69
C ARG A 830 -21.37 19.77 11.88
N SER A 831 -21.24 18.53 12.38
CA SER A 831 -22.33 17.60 12.66
C SER A 831 -22.40 17.29 14.16
N GLU A 832 -23.43 17.77 14.84
CA GLU A 832 -23.64 17.56 16.28
C GLU A 832 -24.34 16.23 16.53
N LEU A 833 -23.60 15.24 17.04
CA LEU A 833 -24.01 13.83 17.12
C LEU A 833 -24.62 13.46 18.48
N ARG A 834 -24.08 14.03 19.57
CA ARG A 834 -24.62 13.88 20.94
C ARG A 834 -24.36 15.15 21.73
N THR A 835 -25.27 15.49 22.62
CA THR A 835 -25.05 16.58 23.60
C THR A 835 -25.07 15.98 25.00
N GLY A 836 -24.13 16.40 25.85
CA GLY A 836 -23.98 15.86 27.21
C GLY A 836 -23.71 14.35 27.25
N LEU A 837 -22.77 13.86 26.43
CA LEU A 837 -22.13 12.57 26.71
C LEU A 837 -21.26 12.75 27.96
N GLU A 838 -21.33 11.81 28.89
CA GLU A 838 -20.53 11.79 30.12
C GLU A 838 -19.61 10.56 30.12
N ALA A 839 -18.30 10.80 30.11
CA ALA A 839 -17.27 9.76 29.97
C ALA A 839 -16.03 10.11 30.79
N TYR A 840 -15.30 9.08 31.20
CA TYR A 840 -13.97 9.21 31.81
C TYR A 840 -12.91 9.45 30.74
N ALA A 841 -12.87 8.56 29.75
CA ALA A 841 -12.06 8.65 28.53
C ALA A 841 -12.81 8.04 27.36
N CYS A 842 -12.49 8.49 26.15
CA CYS A 842 -12.92 7.90 24.89
C CYS A 842 -11.79 7.94 23.87
N ASP A 843 -11.86 7.05 22.88
CA ASP A 843 -10.99 6.99 21.70
C ASP A 843 -11.82 6.57 20.48
N ALA A 844 -11.37 6.89 19.25
CA ALA A 844 -12.16 6.82 18.03
C ALA A 844 -11.44 6.18 16.84
N SER A 845 -12.08 5.20 16.19
CA SER A 845 -11.68 4.74 14.86
C SER A 845 -12.26 5.63 13.75
N ASP A 846 -12.14 5.21 12.49
CA ASP A 846 -12.75 5.89 11.36
C ASP A 846 -14.30 5.93 11.38
N THR A 847 -14.96 5.19 12.27
CA THR A 847 -16.41 4.95 12.23
C THR A 847 -17.08 4.88 13.60
N HIS A 848 -16.33 4.57 14.66
CA HIS A 848 -16.86 4.29 15.99
C HIS A 848 -16.08 5.04 17.08
N LEU A 849 -16.80 5.59 18.06
CA LEU A 849 -16.26 6.20 19.27
C LEU A 849 -16.47 5.21 20.42
N SER A 850 -15.39 4.77 21.07
CA SER A 850 -15.45 3.89 22.23
C SER A 850 -15.20 4.69 23.50
N CYS A 851 -16.00 4.48 24.55
CA CYS A 851 -15.91 5.27 25.79
C CYS A 851 -16.00 4.41 27.06
N LEU A 852 -15.24 4.81 28.07
CA LEU A 852 -15.45 4.44 29.47
C LEU A 852 -16.49 5.41 30.06
N THR A 853 -17.70 4.91 30.35
CA THR A 853 -18.84 5.71 30.82
C THR A 853 -19.26 5.31 32.24
N LEU A 854 -20.17 6.09 32.85
CA LEU A 854 -20.79 5.72 34.15
C LEU A 854 -21.57 4.39 34.12
N GLU A 855 -21.98 3.89 32.94
CA GLU A 855 -22.67 2.60 32.80
C GLU A 855 -21.70 1.44 32.46
N GLY A 856 -20.42 1.74 32.22
CA GLY A 856 -19.38 0.80 31.81
C GLY A 856 -18.75 1.15 30.45
N MET A 857 -18.11 0.15 29.86
CA MET A 857 -17.49 0.22 28.54
C MET A 857 -18.57 0.17 27.45
N GLN A 858 -18.71 1.25 26.68
CA GLN A 858 -19.75 1.40 25.64
C GLN A 858 -19.11 1.85 24.32
N VAL A 859 -19.47 1.16 23.23
CA VAL A 859 -19.08 1.55 21.86
C VAL A 859 -20.23 2.30 21.19
N TYR A 860 -19.91 3.34 20.43
CA TYR A 860 -20.87 4.12 19.66
C TYR A 860 -20.47 4.14 18.19
N SER A 861 -21.45 4.08 17.28
CA SER A 861 -21.25 4.40 15.86
C SER A 861 -21.59 5.87 15.63
N PHE A 862 -20.71 6.58 14.91
CA PHE A 862 -20.96 7.94 14.40
C PHE A 862 -20.98 8.02 12.87
N ARG A 863 -20.86 6.89 12.16
CA ARG A 863 -21.05 6.75 10.71
C ARG A 863 -21.80 5.46 10.38
N ASP A 864 -22.64 5.54 9.35
CA ASP A 864 -23.21 4.34 8.70
C ASP A 864 -22.11 3.50 8.03
N LYS A 865 -22.31 2.17 7.99
CA LYS A 865 -21.46 1.19 7.30
C LYS A 865 -21.86 0.99 5.84
#